data_AF-A0A8J7TE77-F1
#
_entry.id   AF-A0A8J7TE77-F1
#
_cell.length_a   1.000
_cell.length_b   1.000
_cell.length_c   1.000
_cell.angle_alpha   90.00
_cell.angle_beta   90.00
_cell.angle_gamma   90.00
#
_symmetry.space_group_name_H-M   'P 1'
#
loop_
_entity.id
_entity.type
_entity.pdbx_description
1 polymer ?
#
loop_
_entity_poly.entity_id
_entity_poly.type
_entity_poly.pdbx_seq_one_letter_code
_entity_poly.pdbx_strand_id
1 'polypeptide(L)'
;MACRWSDGHSSPVLCVAAAGDEGLVVSGAEGGEVTLWSEEGAPLAQTTLVGGGDVTCAAFSPASPRKLFVSHGEAVSILDPRALKRPTDVLRVGDDEINGLSVNETGSLLAAADDSGAVRVVELASGKVVQSLRRHTNICSSVAFRPQRPQSLVSCGLDMQVMLWNLQKSRPVWVLNLQELTEEEEEQQQPAGQLFNPPLVHCVAVADCGNRFACAAEDGRVHLLRVGGSRFERLKALKAHSQGVSQVHFLNFLPHPDWLVSGGNDGKVLLWDISKVGSISEDKGKAKFSRKKAKNMHSPKKDEVSAKHGRDIQPTLSINHGEKVNWTHNDPLNGHPTARVHKSALQRVPLPAPAGRARLLYPSPLTVTMKLVLCSLVLGCLASALAAPQSQPVRWCLKSAAEKKKCDALVKASPRFSCVQKSSTLDCIKAIKEAHADAITLDGGDVYEAGLKNYNLRPVVAEDYGPGSDTCYYAVAVVKKGSGFSFSDLKGKKSCHTGLGKSAGWNIPIGTLVSMGLTDWKGAEDEPIEKAVSRFFSGSCVPGADKSLYPGLCSQCKGDCSRSQKEPYYDYSGAFQCLKDGKGDVAFVKHLTVPDSEKANYELLCKDGTRKAISEYASCHLAQVPAHAVVSRKSPALADRIWESLEDAKGKFSLFKSDAYGGKDLMFKDSAQKLVRLPETMDSFLYLRAEYMSVIRSLKGETMGKSRSGAVQWCTTGHFEMNKCDDWAINSVAAKSRTRVECAREATVEDCVKKIMRGDADAISLDGGEIYSAGKCGLIPAMVEQYDADQCKVSGATGSYFAVAVVKKGSGLTWKTLKGKKSCHTGIGRTAGWNVPMGLIHKEIHSCNFSEYFSQSCAPGAKKGSSLCALCVGSGKKVGETNKCAASSEENYYGYTGAFRCLVEGGGDVAFVKHTTVEENTGGHNPADWAKNLKASDFMLLCPSGPAATAAVDQYKTCNLAQVPSHGVMVRPESRSKVIAFLNEQQV
;
A
#
# COMPACT_ATOMS: atom_id res chain seq x y z
N MET A 1 -2.79 -37.39 -29.68
CA MET A 1 -2.41 -37.36 -28.24
C MET A 1 -1.64 -36.08 -27.98
N ALA A 2 -1.55 -35.62 -26.72
CA ALA A 2 -0.63 -34.53 -26.37
C ALA A 2 0.81 -35.05 -26.32
N CYS A 3 1.78 -34.24 -26.73
CA CYS A 3 3.20 -34.59 -26.78
C CYS A 3 3.98 -33.72 -25.79
N ARG A 4 4.82 -34.32 -24.93
CA ARG A 4 5.72 -33.59 -24.01
C ARG A 4 7.08 -33.40 -24.69
N TRP A 5 7.65 -32.23 -24.52
CA TRP A 5 8.99 -31.86 -24.98
C TRP A 5 9.92 -31.74 -23.78
N SER A 6 11.06 -32.42 -23.81
CA SER A 6 12.02 -32.54 -22.71
C SER A 6 13.41 -32.06 -23.13
N ASP A 7 14.37 -32.10 -22.19
CA ASP A 7 15.82 -31.99 -22.44
C ASP A 7 16.32 -30.63 -23.00
N GLY A 8 15.42 -29.67 -23.19
CA GLY A 8 15.73 -28.32 -23.68
C GLY A 8 15.99 -27.26 -22.62
N HIS A 9 15.72 -27.51 -21.34
CA HIS A 9 15.99 -26.59 -20.22
C HIS A 9 16.39 -27.39 -18.98
N SER A 10 17.27 -26.83 -18.15
CA SER A 10 17.59 -27.36 -16.81
C SER A 10 16.72 -26.70 -15.72
N SER A 11 16.27 -25.47 -15.99
CA SER A 11 15.48 -24.62 -15.10
C SER A 11 13.97 -24.64 -15.41
N PRO A 12 13.11 -24.18 -14.48
CA PRO A 12 11.68 -23.98 -14.75
C PRO A 12 11.44 -23.00 -15.91
N VAL A 13 10.68 -23.45 -16.91
CA VAL A 13 10.30 -22.59 -18.06
C VAL A 13 9.30 -21.53 -17.61
N LEU A 14 9.60 -20.27 -17.92
CA LEU A 14 8.85 -19.07 -17.56
C LEU A 14 8.15 -18.40 -18.74
N CYS A 15 8.50 -18.73 -19.99
CA CYS A 15 7.78 -18.21 -21.15
C CYS A 15 7.78 -19.17 -22.36
N VAL A 16 6.83 -18.99 -23.26
CA VAL A 16 6.76 -19.66 -24.57
C VAL A 16 6.16 -18.74 -25.63
N ALA A 17 6.75 -18.73 -26.83
CA ALA A 17 6.22 -18.04 -28.00
C ALA A 17 6.52 -18.86 -29.28
N ALA A 18 5.81 -18.58 -30.37
CA ALA A 18 5.98 -19.29 -31.64
C ALA A 18 6.00 -18.32 -32.84
N ALA A 19 6.45 -18.82 -33.99
CA ALA A 19 6.50 -18.11 -35.26
C ALA A 19 5.86 -18.95 -36.37
N GLY A 20 4.55 -18.78 -36.56
CA GLY A 20 3.69 -19.64 -37.40
C GLY A 20 4.22 -19.95 -38.79
N ASP A 21 4.81 -18.98 -39.50
CA ASP A 21 5.30 -19.17 -40.87
C ASP A 21 6.61 -19.98 -40.97
N GLU A 22 7.44 -20.03 -39.93
CA GLU A 22 8.70 -20.81 -39.92
C GLU A 22 8.61 -22.08 -39.04
N GLY A 23 7.46 -22.36 -38.41
CA GLY A 23 7.24 -23.56 -37.58
C GLY A 23 8.05 -23.60 -36.27
N LEU A 24 8.73 -22.51 -35.93
CA LEU A 24 9.64 -22.41 -34.79
C LEU A 24 8.88 -22.10 -33.50
N VAL A 25 9.33 -22.69 -32.39
CA VAL A 25 8.87 -22.35 -31.03
C VAL A 25 10.08 -21.97 -30.19
N VAL A 26 9.97 -20.93 -29.38
CA VAL A 26 10.95 -20.56 -28.35
C VAL A 26 10.35 -20.77 -26.97
N SER A 27 11.18 -21.18 -26.01
CA SER A 27 10.86 -21.06 -24.59
C SER A 27 12.06 -20.58 -23.78
N GLY A 28 11.78 -19.83 -22.71
CA GLY A 28 12.78 -19.29 -21.80
C GLY A 28 12.53 -19.73 -20.35
N ALA A 29 13.57 -19.80 -19.53
CA ALA A 29 13.52 -20.31 -18.17
C ALA A 29 14.29 -19.44 -17.15
N GLU A 30 14.23 -19.81 -15.87
CA GLU A 30 15.06 -19.24 -14.80
C GLU A 30 16.57 -19.36 -15.14
N GLY A 31 17.39 -18.42 -14.67
CA GLY A 31 18.84 -18.39 -14.89
C GLY A 31 19.28 -17.95 -16.31
N GLY A 32 18.35 -17.46 -17.13
CA GLY A 32 18.67 -16.91 -18.46
C GLY A 32 18.70 -17.92 -19.61
N GLU A 33 18.25 -19.17 -19.40
CA GLU A 33 18.21 -20.19 -20.46
C GLU A 33 17.15 -19.85 -21.53
N VAL A 34 17.52 -19.95 -22.81
CA VAL A 34 16.64 -19.73 -23.98
C VAL A 34 16.84 -20.86 -24.99
N THR A 35 15.75 -21.52 -25.37
CA THR A 35 15.77 -22.70 -26.24
C THR A 35 14.80 -22.57 -27.38
N LEU A 36 15.30 -22.84 -28.59
CA LEU A 36 14.56 -22.90 -29.83
C LEU A 36 14.25 -24.37 -30.16
N TRP A 37 13.02 -24.65 -30.58
CA TRP A 37 12.48 -25.99 -30.83
C TRP A 37 11.93 -26.11 -32.26
N SER A 38 11.97 -27.32 -32.81
CA SER A 38 11.28 -27.68 -34.05
C SER A 38 9.77 -27.86 -33.81
N GLU A 39 8.98 -27.96 -34.88
CA GLU A 39 7.53 -28.24 -34.78
C GLU A 39 7.25 -29.57 -34.02
N GLU A 40 8.12 -30.56 -34.17
CA GLU A 40 8.01 -31.89 -33.58
C GLU A 40 8.37 -31.86 -32.09
N GLY A 41 9.35 -31.03 -31.70
CA GLY A 41 9.86 -30.90 -30.34
C GLY A 41 11.32 -31.27 -30.14
N ALA A 42 12.11 -31.36 -31.20
CA ALA A 42 13.56 -31.45 -31.04
C ALA A 42 14.11 -30.06 -30.65
N PRO A 43 14.96 -29.94 -29.62
CA PRO A 43 15.71 -28.70 -29.38
C PRO A 43 16.69 -28.47 -30.55
N LEU A 44 16.51 -27.35 -31.26
CA LEU A 44 17.32 -26.95 -32.42
C LEU A 44 18.55 -26.12 -32.01
N ALA A 45 18.39 -25.27 -31.00
CA ALA A 45 19.46 -24.45 -30.46
C ALA A 45 19.14 -24.04 -29.01
N GLN A 46 20.19 -23.91 -28.19
CA GLN A 46 20.13 -23.45 -26.81
C GLN A 46 21.15 -22.32 -26.61
N THR A 47 20.85 -21.39 -25.70
CA THR A 47 21.75 -20.31 -25.30
C THR A 47 21.43 -19.85 -23.88
N THR A 48 22.35 -19.12 -23.25
CA THR A 48 22.14 -18.52 -21.92
C THR A 48 22.46 -17.03 -22.00
N LEU A 49 21.55 -16.18 -21.56
CA LEU A 49 21.72 -14.72 -21.63
C LEU A 49 22.76 -14.21 -20.62
N VAL A 50 23.64 -13.32 -21.09
CA VAL A 50 24.76 -12.81 -20.29
C VAL A 50 24.24 -11.98 -19.12
N GLY A 51 24.39 -12.51 -17.91
CA GLY A 51 23.90 -11.94 -16.66
C GLY A 51 23.04 -12.90 -15.84
N GLY A 52 22.49 -13.96 -16.45
CA GLY A 52 21.76 -15.01 -15.73
C GLY A 52 20.43 -14.59 -15.10
N GLY A 53 19.82 -13.50 -15.60
CA GLY A 53 18.48 -13.07 -15.17
C GLY A 53 17.37 -13.88 -15.86
N ASP A 54 16.26 -14.06 -15.15
CA ASP A 54 15.18 -14.97 -15.53
C ASP A 54 14.43 -14.54 -16.80
N VAL A 55 14.07 -15.51 -17.64
CA VAL A 55 13.46 -15.25 -18.95
C VAL A 55 11.93 -15.21 -18.87
N THR A 56 11.41 -14.11 -18.39
CA THR A 56 9.99 -13.87 -18.08
C THR A 56 9.06 -13.85 -19.31
N CYS A 57 9.53 -13.40 -20.48
CA CYS A 57 8.69 -13.23 -21.66
C CYS A 57 9.50 -13.32 -22.97
N ALA A 58 8.85 -13.77 -24.04
CA ALA A 58 9.41 -13.81 -25.38
C ALA A 58 8.35 -13.45 -26.44
N ALA A 59 8.78 -12.82 -27.53
CA ALA A 59 7.92 -12.48 -28.66
C ALA A 59 8.71 -12.48 -29.98
N PHE A 60 8.19 -13.09 -31.03
CA PHE A 60 8.71 -12.91 -32.39
C PHE A 60 8.16 -11.61 -33.02
N SER A 61 8.92 -11.02 -33.95
CA SER A 61 8.45 -9.83 -34.69
C SER A 61 7.47 -10.23 -35.81
N PRO A 62 6.22 -9.72 -35.82
CA PRO A 62 5.25 -10.04 -36.87
C PRO A 62 5.72 -9.66 -38.28
N ALA A 63 6.49 -8.57 -38.41
CA ALA A 63 7.04 -8.12 -39.69
C ALA A 63 8.32 -8.87 -40.12
N SER A 64 8.93 -9.68 -39.26
CA SER A 64 10.12 -10.46 -39.59
C SER A 64 10.39 -11.58 -38.57
N PRO A 65 9.97 -12.84 -38.84
CA PRO A 65 10.22 -13.99 -37.95
C PRO A 65 11.69 -14.22 -37.56
N ARG A 66 12.64 -13.65 -38.29
CA ARG A 66 14.09 -13.64 -37.98
C ARG A 66 14.49 -12.71 -36.83
N LYS A 67 13.55 -12.00 -36.21
CA LYS A 67 13.77 -11.22 -34.98
C LYS A 67 12.94 -11.78 -33.84
N LEU A 68 13.64 -12.30 -32.83
CA LEU A 68 13.12 -12.78 -31.57
C LEU A 68 13.49 -11.79 -30.46
N PHE A 69 12.52 -11.34 -29.68
CA PHE A 69 12.70 -10.52 -28.48
C PHE A 69 12.51 -11.37 -27.24
N VAL A 70 13.39 -11.20 -26.25
CA VAL A 70 13.41 -11.98 -25.01
C VAL A 70 13.72 -11.06 -23.83
N SER A 71 12.82 -10.97 -22.85
CA SER A 71 13.06 -10.17 -21.63
C SER A 71 13.89 -10.93 -20.61
N HIS A 72 14.69 -10.19 -19.83
CA HIS A 72 15.41 -10.68 -18.66
C HIS A 72 15.70 -9.50 -17.71
N GLY A 73 15.05 -9.48 -16.54
CA GLY A 73 15.05 -8.30 -15.65
C GLY A 73 14.63 -7.02 -16.38
N GLU A 74 15.42 -5.94 -16.23
CA GLU A 74 15.20 -4.62 -16.87
C GLU A 74 15.46 -4.58 -18.40
N ALA A 75 15.89 -5.69 -19.02
CA ALA A 75 16.42 -5.72 -20.39
C ALA A 75 15.63 -6.62 -21.35
N VAL A 76 15.72 -6.32 -22.64
CA VAL A 76 15.23 -7.16 -23.74
C VAL A 76 16.38 -7.44 -24.71
N SER A 77 16.80 -8.71 -24.79
CA SER A 77 17.73 -9.19 -25.81
C SER A 77 17.02 -9.40 -27.15
N ILE A 78 17.66 -8.97 -28.23
CA ILE A 78 17.22 -9.27 -29.61
C ILE A 78 18.08 -10.41 -30.16
N LEU A 79 17.47 -11.50 -30.59
CA LEU A 79 18.10 -12.71 -31.13
C LEU A 79 17.68 -12.95 -32.59
N ASP A 80 18.58 -13.53 -33.38
CA ASP A 80 18.22 -14.23 -34.62
C ASP A 80 18.04 -15.72 -34.27
N PRO A 81 16.85 -16.32 -34.45
CA PRO A 81 16.64 -17.74 -34.14
C PRO A 81 17.56 -18.67 -34.95
N ARG A 82 18.02 -18.23 -36.14
CA ARG A 82 18.94 -19.00 -37.00
C ARG A 82 20.39 -18.97 -36.49
N ALA A 83 20.70 -18.12 -35.51
CA ALA A 83 22.04 -17.88 -35.01
C ALA A 83 22.06 -17.58 -33.49
N LEU A 84 21.28 -18.33 -32.69
CA LEU A 84 20.99 -18.12 -31.26
C LEU A 84 22.20 -17.96 -30.29
N LYS A 85 23.44 -18.12 -30.76
CA LYS A 85 24.67 -18.13 -29.94
C LYS A 85 24.96 -16.84 -29.16
N ARG A 86 24.37 -15.69 -29.54
CA ARG A 86 24.44 -14.43 -28.80
C ARG A 86 23.32 -13.48 -29.20
N PRO A 87 22.92 -12.52 -28.35
CA PRO A 87 22.13 -11.38 -28.77
C PRO A 87 22.81 -10.62 -29.92
N THR A 88 21.99 -10.16 -30.86
CA THR A 88 22.37 -9.21 -31.92
C THR A 88 22.38 -7.78 -31.38
N ASP A 89 21.50 -7.48 -30.43
CA ASP A 89 21.40 -6.21 -29.71
C ASP A 89 20.73 -6.44 -28.33
N VAL A 90 20.86 -5.51 -27.39
CA VAL A 90 20.26 -5.58 -26.03
C VAL A 90 19.70 -4.22 -25.62
N LEU A 91 18.37 -4.14 -25.53
CA LEU A 91 17.63 -2.93 -25.16
C LEU A 91 17.41 -2.90 -23.65
N ARG A 92 18.02 -1.95 -22.92
CA ARG A 92 17.74 -1.71 -21.49
C ARG A 92 16.57 -0.75 -21.36
N VAL A 93 15.38 -1.29 -21.06
CA VAL A 93 14.11 -0.58 -21.29
C VAL A 93 13.07 -0.68 -20.18
N GLY A 94 13.23 -1.55 -19.19
CA GLY A 94 12.42 -1.50 -17.95
C GLY A 94 12.87 -0.42 -16.97
N ASP A 95 12.08 -0.21 -15.91
CA ASP A 95 12.51 0.37 -14.64
C ASP A 95 12.67 -0.68 -13.52
N ASP A 96 12.14 -1.88 -13.76
CA ASP A 96 12.16 -3.06 -12.88
C ASP A 96 12.04 -4.31 -13.79
N GLU A 97 11.76 -5.49 -13.23
CA GLU A 97 11.57 -6.72 -14.00
C GLU A 97 10.42 -6.62 -15.03
N ILE A 98 10.72 -6.92 -16.30
CA ILE A 98 9.76 -6.90 -17.41
C ILE A 98 8.92 -8.19 -17.38
N ASN A 99 7.60 -8.07 -17.29
CA ASN A 99 6.65 -9.18 -17.27
C ASN A 99 6.05 -9.52 -18.66
N GLY A 100 5.89 -8.51 -19.52
CA GLY A 100 5.17 -8.68 -20.78
C GLY A 100 5.78 -7.90 -21.94
N LEU A 101 5.91 -8.57 -23.10
CA LEU A 101 6.38 -7.99 -24.36
C LEU A 101 5.29 -8.03 -25.44
N SER A 102 5.17 -6.96 -26.22
CA SER A 102 4.34 -6.95 -27.43
C SER A 102 4.99 -6.12 -28.53
N VAL A 103 5.08 -6.68 -29.74
CA VAL A 103 5.58 -5.99 -30.94
C VAL A 103 4.39 -5.58 -31.81
N ASN A 104 4.40 -4.37 -32.37
CA ASN A 104 3.33 -3.97 -33.30
C ASN A 104 3.44 -4.69 -34.66
N GLU A 105 2.34 -4.76 -35.41
CA GLU A 105 2.27 -5.47 -36.71
C GLU A 105 3.38 -5.06 -37.68
N THR A 106 3.75 -3.78 -37.68
CA THR A 106 4.80 -3.21 -38.55
C THR A 106 6.23 -3.54 -38.12
N GLY A 107 6.44 -4.21 -36.98
CA GLY A 107 7.77 -4.48 -36.42
C GLY A 107 8.59 -3.22 -36.07
N SER A 108 7.91 -2.09 -35.89
CA SER A 108 8.55 -0.77 -35.67
C SER A 108 8.60 -0.37 -34.20
N LEU A 109 7.61 -0.82 -33.40
CA LEU A 109 7.53 -0.55 -31.98
C LEU A 109 7.46 -1.85 -31.16
N LEU A 110 8.21 -1.87 -30.06
CA LEU A 110 8.12 -2.85 -28.98
C LEU A 110 7.54 -2.16 -27.74
N ALA A 111 6.59 -2.78 -27.07
CA ALA A 111 6.12 -2.39 -25.74
C ALA A 111 6.60 -3.43 -24.72
N ALA A 112 7.19 -2.96 -23.63
CA ALA A 112 7.61 -3.76 -22.48
C ALA A 112 6.86 -3.27 -21.24
N ALA A 113 6.18 -4.17 -20.53
CA ALA A 113 5.46 -3.92 -19.29
C ALA A 113 6.26 -4.46 -18.09
N ASP A 114 6.40 -3.67 -17.01
CA ASP A 114 7.28 -4.02 -15.88
C ASP A 114 6.62 -3.96 -14.48
N ASP A 115 7.34 -4.49 -13.50
CA ASP A 115 6.98 -4.56 -12.08
C ASP A 115 6.77 -3.18 -11.44
N SER A 116 7.35 -2.11 -12.01
CA SER A 116 7.13 -0.73 -11.56
C SER A 116 5.74 -0.18 -11.91
N GLY A 117 4.96 -0.91 -12.72
CA GLY A 117 3.68 -0.44 -13.26
C GLY A 117 3.83 0.44 -14.51
N ALA A 118 5.01 0.40 -15.16
CA ALA A 118 5.26 1.13 -16.40
C ALA A 118 5.06 0.24 -17.63
N VAL A 119 4.58 0.85 -18.72
CA VAL A 119 4.76 0.30 -20.07
C VAL A 119 5.70 1.22 -20.85
N ARG A 120 6.91 0.76 -21.11
CA ARG A 120 7.93 1.46 -21.91
C ARG A 120 7.78 1.05 -23.37
N VAL A 121 7.62 2.02 -24.27
CA VAL A 121 7.50 1.77 -25.71
C VAL A 121 8.75 2.26 -26.43
N VAL A 122 9.31 1.38 -27.26
CA VAL A 122 10.65 1.48 -27.85
C VAL A 122 10.55 1.46 -29.37
N GLU A 123 11.22 2.39 -30.04
CA GLU A 123 11.36 2.37 -31.49
C GLU A 123 12.49 1.44 -31.91
N LEU A 124 12.14 0.35 -32.58
CA LEU A 124 13.05 -0.75 -32.94
C LEU A 124 14.05 -0.39 -34.04
N ALA A 125 13.89 0.77 -34.69
CA ALA A 125 14.84 1.30 -35.67
C ALA A 125 15.97 2.13 -35.02
N SER A 126 15.74 2.69 -33.83
CA SER A 126 16.70 3.57 -33.14
C SER A 126 17.14 3.06 -31.76
N GLY A 127 16.49 2.02 -31.23
CA GLY A 127 16.73 1.45 -29.90
C GLY A 127 16.24 2.34 -28.75
N LYS A 128 15.53 3.43 -29.04
CA LYS A 128 15.15 4.45 -28.05
C LYS A 128 13.75 4.24 -27.51
N VAL A 129 13.58 4.44 -26.20
CA VAL A 129 12.26 4.61 -25.58
C VAL A 129 11.64 5.89 -26.11
N VAL A 130 10.53 5.77 -26.86
CA VAL A 130 9.78 6.89 -27.44
C VAL A 130 8.58 7.30 -26.59
N GLN A 131 8.11 6.44 -25.69
CA GLN A 131 7.02 6.74 -24.76
C GLN A 131 7.16 5.94 -23.46
N SER A 132 6.80 6.53 -22.32
CA SER A 132 6.79 5.87 -21.01
C SER A 132 5.43 6.05 -20.34
N LEU A 133 4.64 4.97 -20.35
CA LEU A 133 3.24 4.95 -19.94
C LEU A 133 3.15 4.51 -18.48
N ARG A 134 3.31 5.47 -17.56
CA ARG A 134 3.30 5.23 -16.11
C ARG A 134 1.93 5.57 -15.52
N ARG A 135 1.04 4.57 -15.40
CA ARG A 135 -0.27 4.77 -14.75
C ARG A 135 -0.81 3.58 -13.98
N HIS A 136 -0.32 2.34 -14.20
CA HIS A 136 -0.60 1.28 -13.23
C HIS A 136 0.03 1.63 -11.88
N THR A 137 -0.63 1.26 -10.80
CA THR A 137 -0.25 1.57 -9.40
C THR A 137 0.36 0.36 -8.68
N ASN A 138 0.54 -0.73 -9.42
CA ASN A 138 1.19 -1.98 -9.08
C ASN A 138 1.74 -2.61 -10.39
N ILE A 139 2.37 -3.78 -10.29
CA ILE A 139 2.94 -4.57 -11.41
C ILE A 139 2.05 -4.55 -12.67
N CYS A 140 2.63 -4.16 -13.82
CA CYS A 140 1.96 -4.24 -15.11
C CYS A 140 2.19 -5.63 -15.72
N SER A 141 1.28 -6.56 -15.46
CA SER A 141 1.39 -7.99 -15.78
C SER A 141 1.40 -8.31 -17.27
N SER A 142 0.72 -7.51 -18.10
CA SER A 142 0.59 -7.81 -19.53
C SER A 142 0.29 -6.57 -20.38
N VAL A 143 0.75 -6.60 -21.63
CA VAL A 143 0.55 -5.57 -22.64
C VAL A 143 0.36 -6.20 -24.02
N ALA A 144 -0.55 -5.65 -24.81
CA ALA A 144 -0.81 -6.07 -26.19
C ALA A 144 -1.04 -4.85 -27.10
N PHE A 145 -0.26 -4.72 -28.17
CA PHE A 145 -0.61 -3.82 -29.27
C PHE A 145 -1.95 -4.22 -29.89
N ARG A 146 -2.69 -3.24 -30.41
CA ARG A 146 -3.96 -3.48 -31.10
C ARG A 146 -3.72 -3.67 -32.61
N PRO A 147 -4.12 -4.81 -33.19
CA PRO A 147 -4.12 -5.02 -34.62
C PRO A 147 -4.80 -3.88 -35.39
N GLN A 148 -4.30 -3.60 -36.59
CA GLN A 148 -4.70 -2.52 -37.50
C GLN A 148 -4.58 -1.11 -36.90
N ARG A 149 -3.97 -0.95 -35.72
CA ARG A 149 -3.94 0.30 -34.94
C ARG A 149 -2.56 0.51 -34.28
N PRO A 150 -1.48 0.67 -35.05
CA PRO A 150 -0.08 0.60 -34.57
C PRO A 150 0.33 1.66 -33.52
N GLN A 151 -0.50 2.68 -33.29
CA GLN A 151 -0.33 3.72 -32.27
C GLN A 151 -1.24 3.51 -31.04
N SER A 152 -1.85 2.33 -30.89
CA SER A 152 -2.76 2.00 -29.78
C SER A 152 -2.47 0.61 -29.22
N LEU A 153 -2.51 0.48 -27.89
CA LEU A 153 -2.27 -0.76 -27.16
C LEU A 153 -3.21 -0.85 -25.95
N VAL A 154 -3.34 -2.05 -25.39
CA VAL A 154 -4.03 -2.32 -24.13
C VAL A 154 -3.01 -2.87 -23.14
N SER A 155 -3.09 -2.46 -21.87
CA SER A 155 -2.32 -3.04 -20.77
C SER A 155 -3.22 -3.43 -19.61
N CYS A 156 -2.76 -4.37 -18.78
CA CYS A 156 -3.38 -4.70 -17.50
C CYS A 156 -2.33 -4.91 -16.42
N GLY A 157 -2.76 -4.84 -15.16
CA GLY A 157 -1.87 -5.01 -14.02
C GLY A 157 -2.54 -5.58 -12.77
N LEU A 158 -1.70 -5.84 -11.78
CA LEU A 158 -2.09 -6.28 -10.44
C LEU A 158 -2.64 -5.11 -9.58
N ASP A 159 -3.10 -4.05 -10.22
CA ASP A 159 -3.91 -2.97 -9.64
C ASP A 159 -5.37 -3.00 -10.12
N MET A 160 -5.80 -4.17 -10.64
CA MET A 160 -7.16 -4.50 -11.08
C MET A 160 -7.65 -3.66 -12.28
N GLN A 161 -6.76 -2.83 -12.85
CA GLN A 161 -7.07 -1.93 -13.95
C GLN A 161 -6.67 -2.53 -15.30
N VAL A 162 -7.49 -2.25 -16.30
CA VAL A 162 -7.17 -2.42 -17.73
C VAL A 162 -7.21 -1.05 -18.39
N MET A 163 -6.20 -0.73 -19.18
CA MET A 163 -6.00 0.62 -19.73
C MET A 163 -5.92 0.59 -21.25
N LEU A 164 -6.68 1.47 -21.91
CA LEU A 164 -6.57 1.74 -23.33
C LEU A 164 -5.58 2.88 -23.55
N TRP A 165 -4.60 2.68 -24.41
CA TRP A 165 -3.60 3.70 -24.72
C TRP A 165 -3.66 4.14 -26.19
N ASN A 166 -3.31 5.40 -26.42
CA ASN A 166 -2.90 5.93 -27.72
C ASN A 166 -1.56 6.63 -27.47
N LEU A 167 -0.51 6.21 -28.17
CA LEU A 167 0.87 6.65 -27.92
C LEU A 167 1.11 8.14 -28.19
N GLN A 168 0.22 8.80 -28.93
CA GLN A 168 0.16 10.26 -29.08
C GLN A 168 -0.21 11.00 -27.76
N LYS A 169 -0.53 10.27 -26.68
CA LYS A 169 -0.90 10.80 -25.37
C LYS A 169 -0.14 10.07 -24.27
N SER A 170 0.35 10.83 -23.28
CA SER A 170 1.02 10.30 -22.08
C SER A 170 0.06 9.78 -21.00
N ARG A 171 -1.25 9.96 -21.17
CA ARG A 171 -2.31 9.45 -20.29
C ARG A 171 -3.16 8.43 -21.06
N PRO A 172 -3.70 7.39 -20.40
CA PRO A 172 -4.57 6.43 -21.05
C PRO A 172 -5.84 7.13 -21.57
N VAL A 173 -6.35 6.63 -22.70
CA VAL A 173 -7.59 7.07 -23.34
C VAL A 173 -8.80 6.62 -22.54
N TRP A 174 -8.71 5.43 -21.93
CA TRP A 174 -9.70 4.88 -21.01
C TRP A 174 -9.01 4.03 -19.94
N VAL A 175 -9.59 4.00 -18.75
CA VAL A 175 -9.22 3.09 -17.67
C VAL A 175 -10.51 2.42 -17.21
N LEU A 176 -10.43 1.12 -16.92
CA LEU A 176 -11.51 0.31 -16.37
C LEU A 176 -10.93 -0.47 -15.18
N ASN A 177 -11.53 -0.32 -14.00
CA ASN A 177 -11.27 -1.23 -12.88
C ASN A 177 -12.22 -2.44 -13.00
N LEU A 178 -11.72 -3.67 -12.90
CA LEU A 178 -12.59 -4.86 -12.97
C LEU A 178 -13.61 -4.94 -11.82
N GLN A 179 -13.39 -4.23 -10.71
CA GLN A 179 -14.37 -4.04 -9.64
C GLN A 179 -15.72 -3.52 -10.18
N GLU A 180 -15.67 -2.53 -11.07
CA GLU A 180 -16.84 -1.90 -11.70
C GLU A 180 -17.64 -2.93 -12.52
N LEU A 181 -17.02 -4.04 -12.93
CA LEU A 181 -17.68 -5.13 -13.65
C LEU A 181 -18.19 -6.27 -12.73
N THR A 182 -17.64 -6.45 -11.54
CA THR A 182 -18.11 -7.47 -10.59
C THR A 182 -19.37 -7.03 -9.87
N GLU A 183 -19.50 -5.74 -9.57
CA GLU A 183 -20.65 -5.16 -8.84
C GLU A 183 -21.98 -5.25 -9.63
N GLU A 184 -21.94 -5.37 -10.96
CA GLU A 184 -23.13 -5.53 -11.82
C GLU A 184 -23.71 -6.98 -11.85
N GLU A 185 -23.00 -8.00 -11.36
CA GLU A 185 -23.32 -9.41 -11.69
C GLU A 185 -23.52 -10.38 -10.50
N GLU A 186 -23.28 -10.01 -9.23
CA GLU A 186 -23.40 -10.96 -8.10
C GLU A 186 -24.18 -10.43 -6.87
N GLU A 187 -25.50 -10.64 -6.88
CA GLU A 187 -26.29 -10.84 -5.63
C GLU A 187 -25.99 -12.21 -4.97
N GLN A 188 -25.18 -13.07 -5.60
CA GLN A 188 -25.10 -14.51 -5.28
C GLN A 188 -23.67 -15.05 -5.25
N GLN A 189 -23.15 -15.19 -4.01
CA GLN A 189 -22.04 -16.07 -3.57
C GLN A 189 -20.65 -15.86 -4.22
N GLN A 190 -19.68 -15.47 -3.38
CA GLN A 190 -18.26 -15.38 -3.73
C GLN A 190 -17.72 -16.70 -4.34
N PRO A 191 -16.99 -16.66 -5.46
CA PRO A 191 -16.40 -17.84 -6.07
C PRO A 191 -15.28 -18.43 -5.20
N ALA A 192 -15.33 -19.74 -4.94
CA ALA A 192 -14.34 -20.43 -4.14
C ALA A 192 -12.98 -20.46 -4.84
N GLY A 193 -11.97 -19.85 -4.21
CA GLY A 193 -10.58 -19.82 -4.71
C GLY A 193 -10.03 -18.43 -5.03
N GLN A 194 -10.87 -17.38 -5.02
CA GLN A 194 -10.43 -15.99 -5.16
C GLN A 194 -9.66 -15.53 -3.91
N LEU A 195 -8.40 -15.11 -4.07
CA LEU A 195 -7.54 -14.62 -2.96
C LEU A 195 -7.67 -13.11 -2.73
N PHE A 196 -7.84 -12.33 -3.80
CA PHE A 196 -8.02 -10.87 -3.75
C PHE A 196 -9.38 -10.47 -4.35
N ASN A 197 -10.08 -9.58 -3.66
CA ASN A 197 -11.30 -8.93 -4.14
C ASN A 197 -11.11 -7.41 -4.05
N PRO A 198 -11.15 -6.64 -5.15
CA PRO A 198 -11.40 -7.06 -6.54
C PRO A 198 -10.32 -8.01 -7.12
N PRO A 199 -10.62 -8.78 -8.18
CA PRO A 199 -9.68 -9.73 -8.77
C PRO A 199 -8.55 -9.03 -9.54
N LEU A 200 -7.34 -9.57 -9.42
CA LEU A 200 -6.19 -9.11 -10.20
C LEU A 200 -6.34 -9.52 -11.68
N VAL A 201 -5.70 -8.76 -12.59
CA VAL A 201 -5.67 -9.08 -14.03
C VAL A 201 -4.30 -9.62 -14.40
N HIS A 202 -4.24 -10.84 -14.93
CA HIS A 202 -2.98 -11.52 -15.23
C HIS A 202 -2.54 -11.39 -16.69
N CYS A 203 -3.47 -11.39 -17.64
CA CYS A 203 -3.17 -11.41 -19.07
C CYS A 203 -4.22 -10.64 -19.89
N VAL A 204 -3.78 -9.94 -20.93
CA VAL A 204 -4.64 -9.37 -21.98
C VAL A 204 -4.26 -9.89 -23.36
N ALA A 205 -5.26 -10.24 -24.16
CA ALA A 205 -5.09 -10.53 -25.58
C ALA A 205 -6.12 -9.75 -26.42
N VAL A 206 -5.70 -9.28 -27.59
CA VAL A 206 -6.52 -8.52 -28.54
C VAL A 206 -6.74 -9.38 -29.79
N ALA A 207 -7.96 -9.39 -30.33
CA ALA A 207 -8.29 -10.08 -31.58
C ALA A 207 -7.84 -9.28 -32.81
N ASP A 208 -7.63 -9.95 -33.95
CA ASP A 208 -7.16 -9.36 -35.23
C ASP A 208 -8.04 -8.24 -35.79
N CYS A 209 -9.29 -8.14 -35.33
CA CYS A 209 -10.16 -6.99 -35.64
C CYS A 209 -9.73 -5.67 -34.95
N GLY A 210 -8.72 -5.69 -34.07
CA GLY A 210 -8.19 -4.54 -33.34
C GLY A 210 -9.13 -3.93 -32.29
N ASN A 211 -10.39 -4.39 -32.24
CA ASN A 211 -11.48 -3.76 -31.51
C ASN A 211 -12.17 -4.68 -30.49
N ARG A 212 -11.86 -5.97 -30.46
CA ARG A 212 -12.24 -6.91 -29.40
C ARG A 212 -10.99 -7.35 -28.63
N PHE A 213 -11.11 -7.52 -27.32
CA PHE A 213 -10.04 -8.04 -26.48
C PHE A 213 -10.63 -8.81 -25.29
N ALA A 214 -9.78 -9.61 -24.65
CA ALA A 214 -10.12 -10.43 -23.50
C ALA A 214 -9.14 -10.20 -22.35
N CYS A 215 -9.62 -10.29 -21.12
CA CYS A 215 -8.83 -10.16 -19.89
C CYS A 215 -8.98 -11.42 -19.04
N ALA A 216 -7.85 -12.01 -18.63
CA ALA A 216 -7.80 -13.12 -17.69
C ALA A 216 -7.75 -12.59 -16.24
N ALA A 217 -8.74 -12.95 -15.42
CA ALA A 217 -8.92 -12.43 -14.07
C ALA A 217 -8.80 -13.51 -12.98
N GLU A 218 -8.39 -13.09 -11.78
CA GLU A 218 -8.12 -13.99 -10.64
C GLU A 218 -9.38 -14.62 -10.01
N ASP A 219 -10.57 -14.08 -10.27
CA ASP A 219 -11.86 -14.68 -9.87
C ASP A 219 -12.25 -15.93 -10.71
N GLY A 220 -11.39 -16.34 -11.65
CA GLY A 220 -11.63 -17.46 -12.56
C GLY A 220 -12.43 -17.07 -13.80
N ARG A 221 -12.68 -15.78 -14.03
CA ARG A 221 -13.41 -15.29 -15.20
C ARG A 221 -12.50 -14.83 -16.33
N VAL A 222 -13.05 -14.89 -17.55
CA VAL A 222 -12.52 -14.18 -18.72
C VAL A 222 -13.49 -13.09 -19.11
N HIS A 223 -13.06 -11.83 -19.02
CA HIS A 223 -13.88 -10.68 -19.39
C HIS A 223 -13.69 -10.36 -20.88
N LEU A 224 -14.76 -10.41 -21.66
CA LEU A 224 -14.76 -10.05 -23.08
C LEU A 224 -15.21 -8.60 -23.24
N LEU A 225 -14.40 -7.80 -23.94
CA LEU A 225 -14.58 -6.37 -24.08
C LEU A 225 -14.39 -5.90 -25.53
N ARG A 226 -15.02 -4.77 -25.86
CA ARG A 226 -14.87 -4.07 -27.14
C ARG A 226 -14.36 -2.65 -26.93
N VAL A 227 -13.58 -2.13 -27.87
CA VAL A 227 -13.14 -0.72 -27.87
C VAL A 227 -14.18 0.15 -28.60
N GLY A 228 -15.13 0.67 -27.83
CA GLY A 228 -16.16 1.62 -28.25
C GLY A 228 -15.59 3.02 -28.45
N GLY A 229 -14.95 3.26 -29.60
CA GLY A 229 -14.35 4.56 -29.94
C GLY A 229 -13.18 4.94 -29.02
N SER A 230 -13.47 5.64 -27.92
CA SER A 230 -12.50 6.04 -26.88
C SER A 230 -12.77 5.42 -25.51
N ARG A 231 -13.61 4.37 -25.43
CA ARG A 231 -13.99 3.68 -24.18
C ARG A 231 -13.93 2.17 -24.35
N PHE A 232 -14.07 1.45 -23.25
CA PHE A 232 -14.40 0.03 -23.28
C PHE A 232 -15.92 -0.18 -23.17
N GLU A 233 -16.42 -1.19 -23.88
CA GLU A 233 -17.78 -1.72 -23.83
C GLU A 233 -17.70 -3.17 -23.34
N ARG A 234 -18.43 -3.51 -22.25
CA ARG A 234 -18.56 -4.88 -21.76
C ARG A 234 -19.33 -5.71 -22.78
N LEU A 235 -18.79 -6.87 -23.19
CA LEU A 235 -19.51 -7.80 -24.07
C LEU A 235 -20.15 -8.95 -23.29
N LYS A 236 -19.37 -9.66 -22.46
CA LYS A 236 -19.80 -10.77 -21.60
C LYS A 236 -18.64 -11.14 -20.65
N ALA A 237 -18.94 -11.61 -19.44
CA ALA A 237 -17.98 -12.36 -18.63
C ALA A 237 -18.22 -13.87 -18.81
N LEU A 238 -17.15 -14.64 -19.03
CA LEU A 238 -17.18 -16.10 -19.06
C LEU A 238 -16.71 -16.62 -17.69
N LYS A 239 -17.53 -17.40 -16.97
CA LYS A 239 -17.08 -18.14 -15.78
C LYS A 239 -16.27 -19.35 -16.27
N ALA A 240 -14.95 -19.17 -16.38
CA ALA A 240 -14.08 -20.06 -17.14
C ALA A 240 -13.48 -21.16 -16.27
N HIS A 241 -12.74 -20.78 -15.22
CA HIS A 241 -11.96 -21.68 -14.39
C HIS A 241 -12.45 -21.65 -12.93
N SER A 242 -12.23 -22.74 -12.18
CA SER A 242 -12.60 -22.81 -10.75
C SER A 242 -11.52 -22.26 -9.80
N GLN A 243 -10.57 -21.51 -10.36
CA GLN A 243 -9.52 -20.69 -9.73
C GLN A 243 -9.10 -19.64 -10.78
N GLY A 244 -8.32 -18.63 -10.38
CA GLY A 244 -7.88 -17.55 -11.28
C GLY A 244 -7.35 -17.98 -12.65
N VAL A 245 -7.73 -17.21 -13.68
CA VAL A 245 -7.27 -17.39 -15.06
C VAL A 245 -5.93 -16.70 -15.22
N SER A 246 -4.90 -17.46 -15.60
CA SER A 246 -3.53 -16.95 -15.76
C SER A 246 -3.29 -16.38 -17.17
N GLN A 247 -3.93 -16.97 -18.19
CA GLN A 247 -3.65 -16.73 -19.60
C GLN A 247 -4.92 -16.72 -20.43
N VAL A 248 -4.96 -15.83 -21.43
CA VAL A 248 -6.02 -15.79 -22.44
C VAL A 248 -5.43 -15.38 -23.79
N HIS A 249 -5.81 -16.09 -24.87
CA HIS A 249 -5.28 -15.87 -26.22
C HIS A 249 -6.36 -16.11 -27.28
N PHE A 250 -6.37 -15.32 -28.36
CA PHE A 250 -7.25 -15.53 -29.51
C PHE A 250 -6.64 -16.55 -30.50
N LEU A 251 -7.48 -17.30 -31.21
CA LEU A 251 -7.06 -18.30 -32.22
C LEU A 251 -7.48 -17.88 -33.63
N ASN A 252 -6.66 -17.04 -34.27
CA ASN A 252 -6.98 -16.42 -35.55
C ASN A 252 -6.96 -17.40 -36.76
N PHE A 253 -6.30 -18.55 -36.61
CA PHE A 253 -6.21 -19.61 -37.62
C PHE A 253 -7.43 -20.56 -37.67
N LEU A 254 -8.42 -20.38 -36.80
CA LEU A 254 -9.67 -21.13 -36.82
C LEU A 254 -10.74 -20.44 -37.71
N PRO A 255 -11.85 -21.10 -38.08
CA PRO A 255 -12.75 -20.65 -39.16
C PRO A 255 -13.45 -19.28 -38.99
N HIS A 256 -13.28 -18.61 -37.85
CA HIS A 256 -13.67 -17.20 -37.62
C HIS A 256 -12.77 -16.59 -36.54
N PRO A 257 -12.50 -15.27 -36.55
CA PRO A 257 -11.56 -14.60 -35.62
C PRO A 257 -12.11 -14.42 -34.18
N ASP A 258 -13.07 -15.24 -33.80
CA ASP A 258 -13.79 -15.23 -32.51
C ASP A 258 -13.66 -16.59 -31.80
N TRP A 259 -12.48 -17.21 -31.90
CA TRP A 259 -12.08 -18.33 -31.06
C TRP A 259 -11.10 -17.87 -29.98
N LEU A 260 -11.26 -18.38 -28.77
CA LEU A 260 -10.45 -18.01 -27.60
C LEU A 260 -9.97 -19.26 -26.86
N VAL A 261 -8.76 -19.21 -26.31
CA VAL A 261 -8.23 -20.18 -25.35
C VAL A 261 -7.97 -19.49 -24.02
N SER A 262 -8.35 -20.14 -22.92
CA SER A 262 -7.99 -19.72 -21.56
C SER A 262 -7.25 -20.83 -20.81
N GLY A 263 -6.26 -20.45 -20.01
CA GLY A 263 -5.55 -21.33 -19.08
C GLY A 263 -5.74 -20.85 -17.65
N GLY A 264 -5.93 -21.78 -16.71
CA GLY A 264 -6.25 -21.44 -15.32
C GLY A 264 -5.47 -22.20 -14.27
N ASN A 265 -5.53 -21.67 -13.04
CA ASN A 265 -4.88 -22.23 -11.87
C ASN A 265 -5.51 -23.55 -11.41
N ASP A 266 -6.74 -23.84 -11.86
CA ASP A 266 -7.44 -25.11 -11.70
C ASP A 266 -6.90 -26.27 -12.57
N GLY A 267 -5.82 -26.01 -13.32
CA GLY A 267 -5.13 -27.00 -14.14
C GLY A 267 -5.88 -27.41 -15.41
N LYS A 268 -6.78 -26.56 -15.92
CA LYS A 268 -7.48 -26.77 -17.19
C LYS A 268 -6.99 -25.80 -18.27
N VAL A 269 -7.15 -26.21 -19.52
CA VAL A 269 -7.12 -25.35 -20.71
C VAL A 269 -8.45 -25.48 -21.43
N LEU A 270 -9.12 -24.36 -21.68
CA LEU A 270 -10.48 -24.31 -22.22
C LEU A 270 -10.50 -23.55 -23.54
N LEU A 271 -11.27 -24.06 -24.50
CA LEU A 271 -11.46 -23.50 -25.85
C LEU A 271 -12.89 -22.97 -25.99
N TRP A 272 -13.07 -21.78 -26.56
CA TRP A 272 -14.35 -21.09 -26.63
C TRP A 272 -14.65 -20.56 -28.04
N ASP A 273 -15.82 -20.91 -28.60
CA ASP A 273 -16.48 -20.15 -29.68
C ASP A 273 -17.22 -18.95 -29.07
N ILE A 274 -16.76 -17.74 -29.37
CA ILE A 274 -17.39 -16.48 -28.94
C ILE A 274 -17.98 -15.67 -30.11
N SER A 275 -18.17 -16.28 -31.28
CA SER A 275 -18.74 -15.62 -32.49
C SER A 275 -20.13 -15.02 -32.26
N LYS A 276 -20.90 -15.61 -31.35
CA LYS A 276 -22.26 -15.21 -30.99
C LYS A 276 -22.31 -14.12 -29.92
N VAL A 277 -21.16 -13.65 -29.42
CA VAL A 277 -21.09 -12.56 -28.43
C VAL A 277 -21.32 -11.22 -29.13
N GLY A 278 -22.45 -10.59 -28.80
CA GLY A 278 -22.80 -9.25 -29.28
C GLY A 278 -23.42 -9.20 -30.70
N SER A 279 -24.13 -10.26 -31.11
CA SER A 279 -24.87 -10.33 -32.39
C SER A 279 -26.40 -10.19 -32.26
N ILE A 280 -26.92 -9.80 -31.08
CA ILE A 280 -28.32 -9.43 -30.89
C ILE A 280 -28.52 -7.99 -31.38
N SER A 281 -29.27 -7.80 -32.46
CA SER A 281 -29.49 -6.50 -33.10
C SER A 281 -30.63 -5.69 -32.47
N GLU A 282 -30.68 -4.40 -32.82
CA GLU A 282 -31.69 -3.41 -32.41
C GLU A 282 -33.14 -3.89 -32.53
N ASP A 283 -34.00 -3.42 -31.60
CA ASP A 283 -35.42 -3.19 -31.88
C ASP A 283 -35.77 -1.72 -31.52
N LYS A 284 -36.60 -1.06 -32.35
CA LYS A 284 -36.75 0.40 -32.42
C LYS A 284 -38.10 0.89 -31.87
N GLY A 285 -38.36 0.59 -30.60
CA GLY A 285 -39.55 1.02 -29.87
C GLY A 285 -39.56 2.51 -29.48
N LYS A 286 -40.14 3.39 -30.31
CA LYS A 286 -40.44 4.78 -29.95
C LYS A 286 -41.73 4.90 -29.13
N ALA A 287 -41.68 5.30 -27.86
CA ALA A 287 -42.79 6.01 -27.20
C ALA A 287 -42.37 6.82 -25.95
N LYS A 288 -43.00 7.99 -25.79
CA LYS A 288 -42.97 8.81 -24.56
C LYS A 288 -43.77 8.11 -23.45
N PHE A 289 -43.47 8.39 -22.17
CA PHE A 289 -44.52 8.49 -21.16
C PHE A 289 -44.31 9.65 -20.19
N SER A 290 -45.41 10.14 -19.61
CA SER A 290 -45.50 11.41 -18.89
C SER A 290 -45.61 11.26 -17.37
N ARG A 291 -45.25 12.31 -16.62
CA ARG A 291 -45.64 12.50 -15.21
C ARG A 291 -47.12 12.13 -14.96
N LYS A 292 -47.39 11.33 -13.93
CA LYS A 292 -48.65 11.34 -13.16
C LYS A 292 -48.37 11.03 -11.68
N LYS A 293 -49.27 11.45 -10.79
CA LYS A 293 -49.12 11.38 -9.32
C LYS A 293 -49.60 10.03 -8.75
N ALA A 294 -49.15 9.73 -7.53
CA ALA A 294 -49.49 8.54 -6.76
C ALA A 294 -50.94 8.49 -6.25
N LYS A 295 -51.41 7.27 -5.93
CA LYS A 295 -52.47 6.95 -4.94
C LYS A 295 -52.31 5.48 -4.46
N ASN A 296 -52.98 5.13 -3.36
CA ASN A 296 -52.64 3.96 -2.53
C ASN A 296 -53.34 2.63 -2.89
N MET A 297 -52.72 1.53 -2.40
CA MET A 297 -53.35 0.28 -1.92
C MET A 297 -54.30 -0.50 -2.84
N HIS A 298 -53.82 -1.62 -3.39
CA HIS A 298 -54.19 -2.97 -2.91
C HIS A 298 -53.29 -4.06 -3.50
N SER A 299 -53.09 -5.14 -2.75
CA SER A 299 -52.70 -6.47 -3.28
C SER A 299 -54.00 -7.24 -3.61
N PRO A 300 -54.03 -8.25 -4.51
CA PRO A 300 -53.19 -9.45 -4.39
C PRO A 300 -52.79 -10.20 -5.69
N LYS A 301 -52.11 -11.34 -5.47
CA LYS A 301 -51.86 -12.50 -6.35
C LYS A 301 -50.68 -12.42 -7.34
N LYS A 302 -50.18 -13.62 -7.63
CA LYS A 302 -49.04 -13.94 -8.49
C LYS A 302 -49.52 -14.08 -9.93
N ASP A 303 -48.69 -13.67 -10.89
CA ASP A 303 -48.58 -14.28 -12.21
C ASP A 303 -47.09 -14.43 -12.56
N GLU A 304 -46.70 -15.56 -13.13
CA GLU A 304 -45.29 -15.87 -13.44
C GLU A 304 -44.88 -15.30 -14.80
N VAL A 305 -44.20 -14.16 -14.81
CA VAL A 305 -43.57 -13.63 -16.03
C VAL A 305 -42.15 -14.17 -16.14
N SER A 306 -41.97 -15.18 -16.99
CA SER A 306 -40.67 -15.82 -17.26
C SER A 306 -39.63 -14.83 -17.80
N ALA A 307 -38.64 -14.49 -16.97
CA ALA A 307 -37.47 -13.72 -17.39
C ALA A 307 -36.52 -14.61 -18.21
N LYS A 308 -36.52 -14.43 -19.54
CA LYS A 308 -35.65 -15.14 -20.48
C LYS A 308 -34.17 -14.96 -20.12
N HIS A 309 -33.57 -15.98 -19.52
CA HIS A 309 -32.13 -16.01 -19.29
C HIS A 309 -31.38 -16.02 -20.62
N GLY A 310 -30.38 -15.15 -20.77
CA GLY A 310 -29.41 -15.25 -21.86
C GLY A 310 -28.61 -16.55 -21.71
N ARG A 311 -28.50 -17.34 -22.77
CA ARG A 311 -27.80 -18.64 -22.72
C ARG A 311 -26.34 -18.42 -22.36
N ASP A 312 -25.85 -19.08 -21.31
CA ASP A 312 -24.41 -19.09 -21.03
C ASP A 312 -23.64 -19.87 -22.10
N ILE A 313 -22.47 -19.34 -22.43
CA ILE A 313 -21.55 -19.92 -23.40
C ILE A 313 -20.70 -20.93 -22.65
N GLN A 314 -20.75 -22.19 -23.08
CA GLN A 314 -19.96 -23.29 -22.55
C GLN A 314 -18.68 -23.47 -23.37
N PRO A 315 -17.56 -23.93 -22.79
CA PRO A 315 -16.34 -24.21 -23.53
C PRO A 315 -16.58 -25.36 -24.52
N THR A 316 -16.14 -25.18 -25.76
CA THR A 316 -16.29 -26.15 -26.85
C THR A 316 -15.33 -27.35 -26.70
N LEU A 317 -14.22 -27.16 -26.00
CA LEU A 317 -13.33 -28.22 -25.55
C LEU A 317 -12.76 -27.87 -24.17
N SER A 318 -12.65 -28.87 -23.30
CA SER A 318 -12.00 -28.78 -21.99
C SER A 318 -10.88 -29.81 -21.89
N ILE A 319 -9.65 -29.35 -21.79
CA ILE A 319 -8.45 -30.18 -21.59
C ILE A 319 -8.05 -30.11 -20.12
N ASN A 320 -7.98 -31.27 -19.45
CA ASN A 320 -7.39 -31.36 -18.13
C ASN A 320 -5.87 -31.56 -18.25
N HIS A 321 -5.09 -30.58 -17.81
CA HIS A 321 -3.62 -30.58 -17.77
C HIS A 321 -3.10 -31.09 -16.41
N GLY A 322 -3.94 -31.07 -15.37
CA GLY A 322 -3.70 -31.70 -14.07
C GLY A 322 -2.88 -30.87 -13.07
N GLU A 323 -2.19 -29.82 -13.52
CA GLU A 323 -1.46 -28.85 -12.70
C GLU A 323 -1.64 -27.43 -13.26
N LYS A 324 -1.45 -26.41 -12.40
CA LYS A 324 -1.60 -24.98 -12.70
C LYS A 324 -1.00 -24.62 -14.07
N VAL A 325 -1.84 -24.09 -14.96
CA VAL A 325 -1.38 -23.54 -16.23
C VAL A 325 -0.83 -22.14 -15.96
N ASN A 326 0.47 -21.92 -16.14
CA ASN A 326 1.08 -20.59 -16.01
C ASN A 326 1.14 -19.83 -17.34
N TRP A 327 1.48 -20.54 -18.43
CA TRP A 327 1.69 -19.98 -19.77
C TRP A 327 1.03 -20.83 -20.84
N THR A 328 0.43 -20.17 -21.83
CA THR A 328 -0.05 -20.79 -23.07
C THR A 328 0.32 -19.91 -24.26
N HIS A 329 0.47 -20.53 -25.42
CA HIS A 329 0.68 -19.85 -26.69
C HIS A 329 0.17 -20.74 -27.82
N ASN A 330 -0.28 -20.16 -28.94
CA ASN A 330 -1.00 -20.90 -29.98
C ASN A 330 -0.56 -20.42 -31.36
N ASP A 331 -0.31 -21.37 -32.26
CA ASP A 331 0.06 -21.12 -33.66
C ASP A 331 -0.44 -22.28 -34.53
N PRO A 332 -0.72 -22.07 -35.83
CA PRO A 332 -1.06 -23.15 -36.75
C PRO A 332 0.23 -23.87 -37.16
N LEU A 333 0.25 -25.19 -37.00
CA LEU A 333 1.44 -26.01 -37.30
C LEU A 333 1.04 -27.11 -38.28
N ASN A 334 1.69 -27.15 -39.45
CA ASN A 334 1.25 -27.88 -40.65
C ASN A 334 -0.25 -27.67 -41.01
N GLY A 335 -0.79 -26.46 -40.77
CA GLY A 335 -2.21 -26.14 -40.98
C GLY A 335 -3.17 -26.79 -39.98
N HIS A 336 -2.66 -27.49 -38.96
CA HIS A 336 -3.44 -28.04 -37.86
C HIS A 336 -3.42 -27.12 -36.63
N PRO A 337 -4.58 -26.89 -35.98
CA PRO A 337 -4.65 -26.01 -34.82
C PRO A 337 -4.08 -26.69 -33.57
N THR A 338 -3.12 -26.06 -32.89
CA THR A 338 -2.54 -26.60 -31.65
C THR A 338 -2.31 -25.53 -30.59
N ALA A 339 -2.44 -25.91 -29.32
CA ALA A 339 -2.15 -25.07 -28.15
C ALA A 339 -0.91 -25.61 -27.42
N ARG A 340 -0.11 -24.71 -26.84
CA ARG A 340 1.03 -25.05 -25.96
C ARG A 340 0.68 -24.81 -24.51
N VAL A 341 1.09 -25.73 -23.63
CA VAL A 341 0.83 -25.72 -22.19
C VAL A 341 2.11 -26.16 -21.44
N HIS A 342 2.30 -25.76 -20.18
CA HIS A 342 3.56 -25.95 -19.45
C HIS A 342 3.42 -26.73 -18.13
N LYS A 343 4.20 -27.81 -17.98
CA LYS A 343 4.39 -28.61 -16.75
C LYS A 343 5.86 -29.03 -16.59
N SER A 344 6.66 -28.13 -16.02
CA SER A 344 8.13 -28.23 -15.89
C SER A 344 8.84 -28.72 -17.16
N ALA A 345 8.24 -28.39 -18.31
CA ALA A 345 8.49 -28.90 -19.66
C ALA A 345 7.38 -28.36 -20.59
N LEU A 346 7.66 -28.21 -21.89
CA LEU A 346 6.64 -27.85 -22.87
C LEU A 346 5.73 -29.05 -23.20
N GLN A 347 4.46 -28.76 -23.51
CA GLN A 347 3.51 -29.75 -24.04
C GLN A 347 2.76 -29.21 -25.26
N ARG A 348 2.71 -29.99 -26.36
CA ARG A 348 1.86 -29.75 -27.54
C ARG A 348 0.51 -30.42 -27.31
N VAL A 349 -0.59 -29.68 -27.40
CA VAL A 349 -1.97 -30.19 -27.33
C VAL A 349 -2.69 -29.90 -28.65
N PRO A 350 -3.18 -30.93 -29.37
CA PRO A 350 -3.95 -30.71 -30.60
C PRO A 350 -5.37 -30.21 -30.28
N LEU A 351 -5.86 -29.27 -31.09
CA LEU A 351 -7.22 -28.74 -31.04
C LEU A 351 -8.09 -29.35 -32.15
N PRO A 352 -9.43 -29.17 -32.15
CA PRO A 352 -10.30 -29.73 -33.18
C PRO A 352 -10.02 -29.10 -34.55
N ALA A 353 -9.76 -29.95 -35.56
CA ALA A 353 -9.62 -29.49 -36.95
C ALA A 353 -10.99 -29.14 -37.56
N PRO A 354 -11.07 -28.15 -38.47
CA PRO A 354 -12.29 -27.90 -39.23
C PRO A 354 -12.63 -29.09 -40.13
N ALA A 355 -13.91 -29.45 -40.21
CA ALA A 355 -14.36 -30.67 -40.89
C ALA A 355 -14.24 -30.57 -42.42
N GLY A 356 -13.23 -31.22 -43.02
CA GLY A 356 -13.00 -31.15 -44.46
C GLY A 356 -12.11 -32.25 -45.06
N ARG A 357 -12.75 -33.29 -45.61
CA ARG A 357 -12.20 -34.37 -46.48
C ARG A 357 -11.18 -35.35 -45.85
N ALA A 358 -11.31 -36.62 -46.21
CA ALA A 358 -10.51 -37.75 -45.71
C ALA A 358 -9.63 -38.38 -46.81
N ARG A 359 -8.60 -39.16 -46.42
CA ARG A 359 -7.86 -40.12 -47.27
C ARG A 359 -7.31 -41.31 -46.45
N LEU A 360 -6.89 -42.38 -47.16
CA LEU A 360 -6.76 -43.77 -46.71
C LEU A 360 -5.64 -44.49 -47.51
N LEU A 361 -4.88 -45.50 -47.05
CA LEU A 361 -4.63 -46.07 -45.70
C LEU A 361 -3.12 -45.89 -45.37
N TYR A 362 -2.22 -46.78 -44.87
CA TYR A 362 -2.16 -48.20 -44.43
C TYR A 362 -1.03 -48.34 -43.37
N PRO A 363 -1.05 -49.33 -42.44
CA PRO A 363 0.01 -49.54 -41.44
C PRO A 363 0.83 -50.85 -41.61
N SER A 364 2.11 -50.85 -41.23
CA SER A 364 2.94 -52.04 -40.95
C SER A 364 4.20 -51.70 -40.11
N PRO A 365 4.88 -52.68 -39.44
CA PRO A 365 5.73 -52.41 -38.25
C PRO A 365 7.18 -52.99 -38.31
N LEU A 366 7.85 -53.09 -37.14
CA LEU A 366 9.19 -53.67 -36.82
C LEU A 366 10.37 -52.64 -36.88
N THR A 367 11.48 -52.73 -36.11
CA THR A 367 11.99 -53.82 -35.22
C THR A 367 12.85 -53.33 -34.03
N VAL A 368 12.78 -54.07 -32.94
CA VAL A 368 13.73 -54.33 -31.82
C VAL A 368 15.21 -53.90 -31.97
N THR A 369 15.82 -53.21 -30.97
CA THR A 369 17.00 -53.73 -30.20
C THR A 369 17.46 -52.91 -28.98
N MET A 370 17.58 -53.65 -27.87
CA MET A 370 18.19 -53.43 -26.55
C MET A 370 19.66 -52.91 -26.52
N LYS A 371 20.01 -52.11 -25.49
CA LYS A 371 21.24 -52.28 -24.67
C LYS A 371 21.16 -51.57 -23.30
N LEU A 372 21.70 -52.23 -22.27
CA LEU A 372 21.95 -51.68 -20.93
C LEU A 372 23.40 -51.17 -20.82
N VAL A 373 23.69 -50.36 -19.79
CA VAL A 373 24.78 -50.60 -18.82
C VAL A 373 24.50 -49.83 -17.52
N LEU A 374 24.96 -50.34 -16.37
CA LEU A 374 24.82 -49.76 -15.02
C LEU A 374 26.08 -48.95 -14.64
N CYS A 375 25.97 -47.96 -13.74
CA CYS A 375 26.35 -48.15 -12.31
C CYS A 375 26.34 -46.87 -11.44
N SER A 376 25.62 -46.96 -10.32
CA SER A 376 25.92 -46.45 -8.96
C SER A 376 26.94 -45.32 -8.72
N LEU A 377 26.52 -44.33 -7.92
CA LEU A 377 27.13 -44.07 -6.59
C LEU A 377 26.22 -43.16 -5.73
N VAL A 378 25.80 -43.63 -4.55
CA VAL A 378 25.06 -42.85 -3.53
C VAL A 378 25.48 -43.31 -2.14
N LEU A 379 26.13 -42.43 -1.36
CA LEU A 379 26.27 -42.46 0.11
C LEU A 379 27.12 -41.25 0.55
N GLY A 380 26.68 -40.43 1.52
CA GLY A 380 27.52 -39.32 2.00
C GLY A 380 26.89 -38.11 2.70
N CYS A 381 25.79 -38.24 3.45
CA CYS A 381 25.26 -37.13 4.27
C CYS A 381 24.63 -37.62 5.58
N LEU A 382 25.42 -37.76 6.65
CA LEU A 382 24.90 -38.06 8.00
C LEU A 382 25.87 -37.69 9.15
N ALA A 383 26.32 -36.43 9.21
CA ALA A 383 26.97 -35.87 10.41
C ALA A 383 26.99 -34.33 10.42
N SER A 384 26.19 -33.69 11.28
CA SER A 384 26.37 -32.32 11.76
C SER A 384 25.53 -32.14 13.02
N ALA A 385 26.18 -32.03 14.18
CA ALA A 385 25.53 -31.99 15.48
C ALA A 385 25.06 -30.58 15.88
N LEU A 386 24.27 -30.48 16.96
CA LEU A 386 23.73 -29.22 17.44
C LEU A 386 24.84 -28.25 17.89
N ALA A 387 24.91 -27.09 17.25
CA ALA A 387 25.49 -25.89 17.83
C ALA A 387 24.36 -24.97 18.31
N ALA A 388 24.46 -24.42 19.51
CA ALA A 388 23.52 -23.40 19.97
C ALA A 388 23.69 -22.13 19.11
N PRO A 389 22.59 -21.49 18.65
CA PRO A 389 22.70 -20.37 17.71
C PRO A 389 23.29 -19.14 18.39
N GLN A 390 24.55 -18.83 18.07
CA GLN A 390 25.13 -17.53 18.38
C GLN A 390 24.30 -16.42 17.72
N SER A 391 23.95 -15.38 18.47
CA SER A 391 23.16 -14.26 17.96
C SER A 391 23.94 -13.51 16.89
N GLN A 392 23.50 -13.61 15.64
CA GLN A 392 24.12 -12.92 14.49
C GLN A 392 24.27 -11.42 14.76
N PRO A 393 25.47 -10.82 14.52
CA PRO A 393 25.75 -9.44 14.85
C PRO A 393 24.97 -8.47 13.95
N VAL A 394 24.60 -7.31 14.50
CA VAL A 394 23.87 -6.26 13.79
C VAL A 394 24.77 -5.62 12.74
N ARG A 395 24.42 -5.75 11.46
CA ARG A 395 25.15 -5.12 10.34
C ARG A 395 24.76 -3.65 10.22
N TRP A 396 25.54 -2.77 10.81
CA TRP A 396 25.33 -1.33 10.75
C TRP A 396 25.80 -0.77 9.40
N CYS A 397 24.94 -0.01 8.73
CA CYS A 397 25.25 0.57 7.42
C CYS A 397 25.83 1.99 7.54
N LEU A 398 26.87 2.27 6.75
CA LEU A 398 27.75 3.42 6.88
C LEU A 398 27.96 4.10 5.53
N LYS A 399 28.09 5.43 5.54
CA LYS A 399 28.03 6.30 4.36
C LYS A 399 29.39 6.94 4.03
N SER A 400 30.41 6.68 4.86
CA SER A 400 31.75 7.29 4.73
C SER A 400 32.85 6.48 5.41
N ALA A 401 34.11 6.73 5.03
CA ALA A 401 35.28 6.12 5.65
C ALA A 401 35.50 6.57 7.12
N ALA A 402 35.07 7.78 7.49
CA ALA A 402 35.12 8.25 8.87
C ALA A 402 34.12 7.49 9.76
N GLU A 403 32.92 7.22 9.27
CA GLU A 403 31.96 6.31 9.93
C GLU A 403 32.48 4.87 9.98
N LYS A 404 33.18 4.39 8.95
CA LYS A 404 33.85 3.07 9.00
C LYS A 404 34.90 3.00 10.11
N LYS A 405 35.76 4.02 10.25
CA LYS A 405 36.73 4.13 11.35
C LYS A 405 36.06 4.15 12.74
N LYS A 406 34.89 4.80 12.87
CA LYS A 406 34.10 4.82 14.12
C LYS A 406 33.44 3.48 14.41
N CYS A 407 32.84 2.85 13.40
CA CYS A 407 32.21 1.53 13.52
C CYS A 407 33.24 0.43 13.83
N ASP A 408 34.42 0.44 13.22
CA ASP A 408 35.49 -0.52 13.50
C ASP A 408 36.06 -0.39 14.93
N ALA A 409 35.88 0.77 15.58
CA ALA A 409 36.15 0.95 17.01
C ALA A 409 34.97 0.47 17.88
N LEU A 410 33.72 0.66 17.44
CA LEU A 410 32.53 0.11 18.10
C LEU A 410 32.56 -1.43 18.13
N VAL A 411 32.89 -2.10 17.02
CA VAL A 411 32.98 -3.57 16.93
C VAL A 411 34.02 -4.14 17.91
N LYS A 412 35.11 -3.41 18.17
CA LYS A 412 36.12 -3.80 19.18
C LYS A 412 35.63 -3.63 20.62
N ALA A 413 34.70 -2.70 20.87
CA ALA A 413 34.11 -2.47 22.19
C ALA A 413 32.85 -3.32 22.46
N SER A 414 32.11 -3.70 21.41
CA SER A 414 30.99 -4.63 21.45
C SER A 414 30.98 -5.49 20.17
N PRO A 415 31.30 -6.80 20.27
CA PRO A 415 31.30 -7.71 19.12
C PRO A 415 29.89 -8.09 18.65
N ARG A 416 28.83 -7.45 19.19
CA ARG A 416 27.45 -7.57 18.71
C ARG A 416 27.19 -6.78 17.41
N PHE A 417 28.17 -6.03 16.91
CA PHE A 417 28.07 -5.24 15.66
C PHE A 417 28.97 -5.77 14.54
N SER A 418 28.62 -5.41 13.31
CA SER A 418 29.48 -5.50 12.13
C SER A 418 29.22 -4.32 11.19
N CYS A 419 30.16 -3.99 10.30
CA CYS A 419 30.20 -2.70 9.61
C CYS A 419 30.08 -2.84 8.07
N VAL A 420 28.97 -2.41 7.49
CA VAL A 420 28.71 -2.43 6.04
C VAL A 420 28.83 -1.01 5.48
N GLN A 421 29.84 -0.74 4.66
CA GLN A 421 29.99 0.57 4.02
C GLN A 421 29.33 0.58 2.62
N LYS A 422 28.62 1.68 2.32
CA LYS A 422 28.01 1.98 1.01
C LYS A 422 28.34 3.42 0.60
N SER A 423 27.96 3.79 -0.63
CA SER A 423 28.26 5.09 -1.26
C SER A 423 27.33 6.24 -0.83
N SER A 424 26.11 5.95 -0.37
CA SER A 424 25.11 6.96 0.00
C SER A 424 24.13 6.47 1.07
N THR A 425 23.29 7.37 1.59
CA THR A 425 22.14 6.99 2.43
C THR A 425 21.20 6.02 1.71
N LEU A 426 20.90 6.29 0.43
CA LEU A 426 19.97 5.51 -0.36
C LEU A 426 20.47 4.07 -0.59
N ASP A 427 21.77 3.90 -0.85
CA ASP A 427 22.39 2.59 -0.99
C ASP A 427 22.35 1.77 0.30
N CYS A 428 22.35 2.44 1.46
CA CYS A 428 22.11 1.79 2.74
C CYS A 428 20.63 1.45 2.99
N ILE A 429 19.68 2.29 2.58
CA ILE A 429 18.24 1.98 2.63
C ILE A 429 17.95 0.74 1.78
N LYS A 430 18.45 0.72 0.53
CA LYS A 430 18.45 -0.44 -0.37
C LYS A 430 19.06 -1.68 0.28
N ALA A 431 20.29 -1.58 0.78
CA ALA A 431 20.96 -2.70 1.45
C ALA A 431 20.22 -3.24 2.69
N ILE A 432 19.45 -2.42 3.41
CA ILE A 432 18.62 -2.87 4.53
C ILE A 432 17.33 -3.54 4.04
N LYS A 433 16.71 -3.05 2.97
CA LYS A 433 15.57 -3.70 2.28
C LYS A 433 15.97 -5.07 1.72
N GLU A 434 17.11 -5.17 1.05
CA GLU A 434 17.72 -6.40 0.51
C GLU A 434 18.26 -7.35 1.59
N ALA A 435 18.25 -6.94 2.87
CA ALA A 435 18.89 -7.64 3.98
C ALA A 435 20.41 -7.91 3.83
N HIS A 436 21.12 -7.10 3.03
CA HIS A 436 22.59 -6.99 3.03
C HIS A 436 23.14 -6.24 4.25
N ALA A 437 22.35 -5.34 4.84
CA ALA A 437 22.61 -4.68 6.13
C ALA A 437 21.36 -4.75 7.03
N ASP A 438 21.43 -4.25 8.27
CA ASP A 438 20.35 -4.36 9.27
C ASP A 438 19.86 -3.03 9.84
N ALA A 439 20.73 -2.04 10.00
CA ALA A 439 20.37 -0.77 10.66
C ALA A 439 21.15 0.44 10.08
N ILE A 440 20.51 1.61 10.08
CA ILE A 440 21.13 2.91 9.75
C ILE A 440 20.41 4.05 10.47
N THR A 441 21.14 5.07 10.93
CA THR A 441 20.57 6.31 11.47
C THR A 441 20.26 7.30 10.36
N LEU A 442 19.02 7.79 10.33
CA LEU A 442 18.43 8.62 9.29
C LEU A 442 17.84 9.93 9.85
N ASP A 443 17.95 11.01 9.08
CA ASP A 443 17.18 12.24 9.30
C ASP A 443 15.72 12.02 8.90
N GLY A 444 14.78 12.81 9.42
CA GLY A 444 13.34 12.69 9.11
C GLY A 444 13.00 12.66 7.60
N GLY A 445 13.79 13.29 6.73
CA GLY A 445 13.64 13.20 5.28
C GLY A 445 14.02 11.84 4.71
N ASP A 446 15.12 11.29 5.19
CA ASP A 446 15.58 9.95 4.82
C ASP A 446 14.68 8.85 5.49
N VAL A 447 14.09 9.13 6.66
CA VAL A 447 13.07 8.26 7.31
C VAL A 447 11.77 8.21 6.51
N TYR A 448 11.36 9.33 5.91
CA TYR A 448 10.21 9.38 4.99
C TYR A 448 10.48 8.50 3.78
N GLU A 449 11.64 8.69 3.13
CA GLU A 449 12.07 7.91 1.97
C GLU A 449 12.09 6.41 2.29
N ALA A 450 12.78 6.00 3.37
CA ALA A 450 12.86 4.61 3.81
C ALA A 450 11.50 3.98 4.18
N GLY A 451 10.48 4.79 4.48
CA GLY A 451 9.11 4.36 4.76
C GLY A 451 8.23 4.12 3.53
N LEU A 452 8.65 4.57 2.33
CA LEU A 452 7.91 4.39 1.08
C LEU A 452 7.75 2.90 0.73
N LYS A 453 6.70 2.55 -0.02
CA LYS A 453 6.28 1.15 -0.29
C LYS A 453 7.40 0.25 -0.85
N ASN A 454 8.29 0.80 -1.66
CA ASN A 454 9.43 0.09 -2.25
C ASN A 454 10.47 -0.37 -1.20
N TYR A 455 10.75 0.44 -0.18
CA TYR A 455 11.71 0.09 0.89
C TYR A 455 11.02 -0.52 2.12
N ASN A 456 9.83 -0.03 2.49
CA ASN A 456 8.94 -0.56 3.53
C ASN A 456 9.61 -0.77 4.92
N LEU A 457 10.60 0.07 5.25
CA LEU A 457 11.31 0.02 6.53
C LEU A 457 10.50 0.72 7.64
N ARG A 458 10.97 0.65 8.90
CA ARG A 458 10.42 1.41 10.04
C ARG A 458 11.52 1.96 10.93
N PRO A 459 11.33 3.11 11.60
CA PRO A 459 12.18 3.52 12.71
C PRO A 459 11.94 2.57 13.91
N VAL A 460 13.02 2.15 14.57
CA VAL A 460 12.99 1.23 15.72
C VAL A 460 13.57 1.83 17.00
N VAL A 461 14.45 2.83 16.85
CA VAL A 461 15.06 3.58 17.96
C VAL A 461 15.20 5.04 17.53
N ALA A 462 14.86 5.99 18.39
CA ALA A 462 15.07 7.42 18.18
C ALA A 462 16.26 7.95 19.00
N GLU A 463 16.93 8.99 18.49
CA GLU A 463 17.78 9.85 19.30
C GLU A 463 16.94 10.73 20.24
N ASP A 464 17.51 11.14 21.36
CA ASP A 464 16.95 12.14 22.28
C ASP A 464 18.05 13.15 22.64
N TYR A 465 17.69 14.43 22.66
CA TYR A 465 18.62 15.56 22.77
C TYR A 465 18.63 16.21 24.16
N GLY A 466 17.94 15.62 25.13
CA GLY A 466 17.96 16.03 26.54
C GLY A 466 16.62 16.55 27.08
N PRO A 467 16.65 17.19 28.28
CA PRO A 467 15.48 17.71 28.96
C PRO A 467 14.65 18.66 28.08
N GLY A 468 13.35 18.40 27.95
CA GLY A 468 12.44 19.16 27.10
C GLY A 468 12.44 18.77 25.61
N SER A 469 13.18 17.73 25.20
CA SER A 469 13.03 17.14 23.86
C SER A 469 12.07 15.94 23.88
N ASP A 470 10.88 16.09 23.31
CA ASP A 470 9.92 14.99 23.07
C ASP A 470 10.35 14.15 21.85
N THR A 471 11.59 13.64 21.91
CA THR A 471 12.37 13.10 20.76
C THR A 471 12.25 13.96 19.50
N CYS A 472 12.39 15.28 19.68
CA CYS A 472 12.25 16.31 18.64
C CYS A 472 13.34 17.39 18.72
N TYR A 473 13.54 18.12 17.61
CA TYR A 473 14.38 19.30 17.52
C TYR A 473 13.74 20.38 16.64
N TYR A 474 14.04 21.65 16.90
CA TYR A 474 13.55 22.77 16.08
C TYR A 474 14.43 23.03 14.86
N ALA A 475 13.81 23.16 13.68
CA ALA A 475 14.42 23.60 12.44
C ALA A 475 14.33 25.13 12.33
N VAL A 476 15.46 25.80 12.04
CA VAL A 476 15.60 27.26 12.12
C VAL A 476 16.37 27.82 10.92
N ALA A 477 16.05 29.06 10.56
CA ALA A 477 16.82 29.87 9.62
C ALA A 477 17.74 30.82 10.41
N VAL A 478 19.04 30.58 10.37
CA VAL A 478 20.06 31.38 11.06
C VAL A 478 20.66 32.39 10.09
N VAL A 479 20.81 33.64 10.52
CA VAL A 479 21.47 34.72 9.77
C VAL A 479 22.55 35.39 10.63
N LYS A 480 23.50 36.08 10.01
CA LYS A 480 24.41 36.99 10.74
C LYS A 480 23.61 38.17 11.32
N LYS A 481 23.94 38.57 12.55
CA LYS A 481 23.26 39.65 13.27
C LYS A 481 23.34 40.97 12.49
N GLY A 482 22.25 41.74 12.49
CA GLY A 482 22.20 43.05 11.82
C GLY A 482 22.11 43.01 10.28
N SER A 483 21.93 41.84 9.68
CA SER A 483 21.80 41.67 8.21
C SER A 483 20.54 42.28 7.58
N GLY A 484 19.58 42.78 8.37
CA GLY A 484 18.55 43.72 7.89
C GLY A 484 17.41 43.17 7.03
N PHE A 485 17.22 41.85 6.93
CA PHE A 485 16.17 41.22 6.11
C PHE A 485 15.32 40.18 6.90
N SER A 486 14.04 40.03 6.57
CA SER A 486 13.10 39.08 7.17
C SER A 486 13.09 37.71 6.45
N PHE A 487 12.26 36.76 6.90
CA PHE A 487 12.08 35.48 6.19
C PHE A 487 11.41 35.65 4.81
N SER A 488 10.53 36.63 4.64
CA SER A 488 9.93 36.98 3.33
C SER A 488 10.93 37.57 2.33
N ASP A 489 12.00 38.20 2.82
CA ASP A 489 13.00 38.91 2.00
C ASP A 489 14.12 37.99 1.46
N LEU A 490 13.90 36.67 1.49
CA LEU A 490 14.90 35.67 1.09
C LEU A 490 15.09 35.55 -0.43
N LYS A 491 14.20 36.13 -1.25
CA LYS A 491 14.32 36.12 -2.72
C LYS A 491 15.55 36.92 -3.15
N GLY A 492 16.41 36.30 -3.96
CA GLY A 492 17.69 36.86 -4.40
C GLY A 492 18.84 36.77 -3.38
N LYS A 493 18.62 36.26 -2.17
CA LYS A 493 19.71 36.01 -1.20
C LYS A 493 20.51 34.76 -1.56
N LYS A 494 21.63 34.54 -0.87
CA LYS A 494 22.40 33.29 -0.92
C LYS A 494 22.08 32.39 0.28
N SER A 495 22.11 31.07 0.07
CA SER A 495 21.64 30.11 1.10
C SER A 495 22.54 28.89 1.31
N CYS A 496 22.65 28.46 2.56
CA CYS A 496 23.40 27.29 2.99
C CYS A 496 22.45 26.22 3.55
N HIS A 497 22.49 25.01 2.99
CA HIS A 497 21.56 23.92 3.31
C HIS A 497 22.33 22.67 3.78
N THR A 498 21.81 21.92 4.76
CA THR A 498 22.50 20.70 5.28
C THR A 498 22.52 19.52 4.30
N GLY A 499 21.72 19.59 3.22
CA GLY A 499 21.66 18.62 2.13
C GLY A 499 20.25 18.52 1.52
N LEU A 500 20.20 18.18 0.23
CA LEU A 500 18.95 17.94 -0.50
C LEU A 500 18.13 16.84 0.18
N GLY A 501 16.83 17.08 0.37
CA GLY A 501 15.90 16.14 0.99
C GLY A 501 16.00 16.02 2.51
N LYS A 502 16.92 16.73 3.19
CA LYS A 502 17.02 16.70 4.67
C LYS A 502 16.01 17.64 5.32
N SER A 503 15.50 17.26 6.48
CA SER A 503 14.40 17.93 7.21
C SER A 503 14.63 19.43 7.38
N ALA A 504 15.56 19.83 8.24
CA ALA A 504 15.82 21.24 8.54
C ALA A 504 16.62 21.97 7.45
N GLY A 505 17.35 21.23 6.60
CA GLY A 505 18.17 21.81 5.55
C GLY A 505 17.42 22.12 4.25
N TRP A 506 16.41 21.33 3.91
CA TRP A 506 15.68 21.42 2.64
C TRP A 506 14.17 21.39 2.85
N ASN A 507 13.64 20.34 3.48
CA ASN A 507 12.21 20.08 3.45
C ASN A 507 11.40 21.17 4.18
N ILE A 508 11.73 21.42 5.45
CA ILE A 508 11.11 22.48 6.23
C ILE A 508 11.29 23.87 5.59
N PRO A 509 12.51 24.37 5.28
CA PRO A 509 12.65 25.73 4.76
C PRO A 509 12.02 25.92 3.37
N ILE A 510 12.24 25.02 2.41
CA ILE A 510 11.66 25.16 1.07
C ILE A 510 10.14 24.96 1.11
N GLY A 511 9.64 24.00 1.88
CA GLY A 511 8.19 23.78 2.03
C GLY A 511 7.49 24.93 2.77
N THR A 512 8.19 25.64 3.67
CA THR A 512 7.70 26.88 4.29
C THR A 512 7.64 28.03 3.28
N LEU A 513 8.66 28.19 2.43
CA LEU A 513 8.65 29.20 1.36
C LEU A 513 7.52 28.94 0.34
N VAL A 514 7.24 27.66 0.02
CA VAL A 514 6.12 27.26 -0.85
C VAL A 514 4.77 27.50 -0.18
N SER A 515 4.59 27.08 1.09
CA SER A 515 3.29 27.20 1.78
C SER A 515 2.93 28.66 2.15
N MET A 516 3.92 29.53 2.30
CA MET A 516 3.74 30.98 2.43
C MET A 516 3.55 31.70 1.08
N GLY A 517 3.59 30.99 -0.06
CA GLY A 517 3.42 31.58 -1.38
C GLY A 517 4.57 32.50 -1.84
N LEU A 518 5.77 32.34 -1.27
CA LEU A 518 6.94 33.19 -1.54
C LEU A 518 7.70 32.76 -2.81
N THR A 519 7.49 31.52 -3.29
CA THR A 519 8.09 31.00 -4.53
C THR A 519 7.10 31.04 -5.69
N ASP A 520 7.58 31.29 -6.91
CA ASP A 520 6.75 31.34 -8.13
C ASP A 520 6.37 29.92 -8.65
N TRP A 521 6.42 28.90 -7.78
CA TRP A 521 6.33 27.48 -8.14
C TRP A 521 4.90 26.94 -7.99
N LYS A 522 4.44 26.19 -9.00
CA LYS A 522 3.02 25.80 -9.16
C LYS A 522 2.74 24.33 -8.85
N GLY A 523 3.78 23.52 -8.67
CA GLY A 523 3.71 22.09 -8.34
C GLY A 523 4.67 21.25 -9.19
N ALA A 524 4.93 20.01 -8.74
CA ALA A 524 5.88 19.11 -9.39
C ALA A 524 5.41 18.58 -10.76
N GLU A 525 4.13 18.74 -11.11
CA GLU A 525 3.60 18.46 -12.45
C GLU A 525 4.03 19.53 -13.49
N ASP A 526 4.39 20.76 -13.05
CA ASP A 526 4.85 21.84 -13.93
C ASP A 526 6.39 21.91 -14.03
N GLU A 527 7.10 21.84 -12.89
CA GLU A 527 8.57 21.71 -12.86
C GLU A 527 9.11 21.16 -11.53
N PRO A 528 10.35 20.60 -11.49
CA PRO A 528 11.02 20.21 -10.24
C PRO A 528 11.21 21.39 -9.28
N ILE A 529 11.04 21.16 -7.97
CA ILE A 529 11.18 22.20 -6.94
C ILE A 529 12.60 22.77 -6.90
N GLU A 530 13.61 21.94 -7.16
CA GLU A 530 15.03 22.30 -7.29
C GLU A 530 15.22 23.42 -8.33
N LYS A 531 14.51 23.34 -9.45
CA LYS A 531 14.58 24.31 -10.55
C LYS A 531 13.97 25.66 -10.17
N ALA A 532 12.92 25.67 -9.35
CA ALA A 532 12.34 26.90 -8.82
C ALA A 532 13.21 27.52 -7.73
N VAL A 533 13.73 26.71 -6.79
CA VAL A 533 14.66 27.17 -5.74
C VAL A 533 15.94 27.75 -6.35
N SER A 534 16.46 27.15 -7.43
CA SER A 534 17.62 27.65 -8.19
C SER A 534 17.37 28.96 -8.95
N ARG A 535 16.12 29.45 -9.00
CA ARG A 535 15.78 30.82 -9.47
C ARG A 535 15.40 31.76 -8.32
N PHE A 536 15.02 31.21 -7.16
CA PHE A 536 14.62 31.99 -6.00
C PHE A 536 15.83 32.56 -5.25
N PHE A 537 16.89 31.77 -5.05
CA PHE A 537 18.16 32.24 -4.48
C PHE A 537 19.14 32.66 -5.58
N SER A 538 20.00 33.64 -5.31
CA SER A 538 21.07 34.07 -6.26
C SER A 538 22.25 33.08 -6.33
N GLY A 539 22.34 32.17 -5.37
CA GLY A 539 23.27 31.05 -5.36
C GLY A 539 23.25 30.34 -4.00
N SER A 540 23.36 29.02 -4.02
CA SER A 540 23.26 28.21 -2.80
C SER A 540 24.41 27.21 -2.67
N CYS A 541 24.54 26.64 -1.48
CA CYS A 541 25.10 25.29 -1.34
C CYS A 541 24.01 24.33 -0.85
N VAL A 542 23.64 23.38 -1.71
CA VAL A 542 22.67 22.30 -1.47
C VAL A 542 23.35 20.95 -1.75
N PRO A 543 24.08 20.38 -0.79
CA PRO A 543 24.75 19.09 -0.96
C PRO A 543 23.76 18.00 -1.39
N GLY A 544 23.98 17.38 -2.55
CA GLY A 544 23.09 16.40 -3.18
C GLY A 544 22.25 16.94 -4.34
N ALA A 545 22.27 18.24 -4.62
CA ALA A 545 21.70 18.76 -5.85
C ALA A 545 22.53 18.32 -7.07
N ASP A 546 21.86 17.98 -8.17
CA ASP A 546 22.54 17.70 -9.43
C ASP A 546 23.18 18.98 -9.97
N LYS A 547 24.51 19.05 -9.93
CA LYS A 547 25.30 20.21 -10.36
C LYS A 547 25.24 20.45 -11.87
N SER A 548 24.87 19.45 -12.67
CA SER A 548 24.70 19.58 -14.13
C SER A 548 23.34 20.17 -14.51
N LEU A 549 22.28 19.80 -13.77
CA LEU A 549 20.92 20.31 -13.98
C LEU A 549 20.67 21.64 -13.25
N TYR A 550 21.25 21.82 -12.07
CA TYR A 550 20.97 22.93 -11.14
C TYR A 550 22.27 23.59 -10.60
N PRO A 551 23.15 24.11 -11.47
CA PRO A 551 24.45 24.66 -11.06
C PRO A 551 24.36 25.79 -10.02
N GLY A 552 23.25 26.55 -10.01
CA GLY A 552 22.99 27.57 -8.99
C GLY A 552 22.92 27.02 -7.57
N LEU A 553 22.37 25.81 -7.38
CA LEU A 553 22.24 25.16 -6.07
C LEU A 553 23.57 24.65 -5.49
N CYS A 554 24.60 24.49 -6.33
CA CYS A 554 25.95 24.10 -5.90
C CYS A 554 26.96 25.27 -5.99
N SER A 555 26.53 26.47 -6.38
CA SER A 555 27.42 27.60 -6.71
C SER A 555 28.21 28.17 -5.52
N GLN A 556 27.73 27.96 -4.29
CA GLN A 556 28.39 28.40 -3.05
C GLN A 556 29.01 27.22 -2.28
N CYS A 557 28.96 26.00 -2.80
CA CYS A 557 29.61 24.82 -2.19
C CYS A 557 31.15 24.87 -2.32
N LYS A 558 31.86 24.17 -1.43
CA LYS A 558 33.32 24.25 -1.29
C LYS A 558 34.06 23.03 -1.87
N GLY A 559 33.37 21.90 -2.02
CA GLY A 559 33.88 20.66 -2.58
C GLY A 559 33.06 20.18 -3.79
N ASP A 560 32.67 18.90 -3.76
CA ASP A 560 31.98 18.23 -4.86
C ASP A 560 30.45 18.39 -4.86
N CYS A 561 29.88 19.12 -3.89
CA CYS A 561 28.43 19.23 -3.69
C CYS A 561 27.74 17.89 -3.36
N SER A 562 28.45 16.84 -2.92
CA SER A 562 27.84 15.55 -2.56
C SER A 562 27.20 15.56 -1.16
N ARG A 563 26.22 14.66 -0.89
CA ARG A 563 25.73 14.38 0.48
C ARG A 563 26.73 13.54 1.30
N SER A 564 28.00 13.95 1.32
CA SER A 564 29.09 13.26 2.02
C SER A 564 30.09 14.24 2.62
N GLN A 565 30.97 13.75 3.49
CA GLN A 565 32.04 14.54 4.10
C GLN A 565 33.14 15.01 3.10
N LYS A 566 32.99 14.72 1.79
CA LYS A 566 33.78 15.34 0.72
C LYS A 566 33.39 16.79 0.44
N GLU A 567 32.15 17.17 0.77
CA GLU A 567 31.68 18.56 0.71
C GLU A 567 31.84 19.19 2.10
N PRO A 568 32.78 20.15 2.31
CA PRO A 568 33.00 20.75 3.62
C PRO A 568 31.79 21.52 4.18
N TYR A 569 30.83 21.89 3.32
CA TYR A 569 29.57 22.51 3.74
C TYR A 569 28.41 21.52 3.93
N TYR A 570 28.68 20.20 4.00
CA TYR A 570 27.66 19.19 4.28
C TYR A 570 27.23 19.11 5.76
N ASP A 571 25.99 18.67 5.96
CA ASP A 571 25.30 18.55 7.24
C ASP A 571 25.20 19.87 8.04
N TYR A 572 24.68 19.82 9.27
CA TYR A 572 24.43 21.00 10.11
C TYR A 572 25.65 21.91 10.28
N SER A 573 26.79 21.34 10.67
CA SER A 573 28.02 22.10 10.92
C SER A 573 28.57 22.74 9.65
N GLY A 574 28.52 22.04 8.51
CA GLY A 574 28.97 22.57 7.23
C GLY A 574 28.07 23.70 6.71
N ALA A 575 26.75 23.56 6.84
CA ALA A 575 25.81 24.63 6.47
C ALA A 575 25.98 25.90 7.32
N PHE A 576 26.27 25.75 8.62
CA PHE A 576 26.64 26.89 9.46
C PHE A 576 28.01 27.49 9.07
N GLN A 577 29.00 26.65 8.74
CA GLN A 577 30.31 27.13 8.27
C GLN A 577 30.20 27.90 6.94
N CYS A 578 29.30 27.50 6.04
CA CYS A 578 28.98 28.22 4.80
C CYS A 578 28.47 29.65 5.06
N LEU A 579 27.60 29.85 6.06
CA LEU A 579 27.17 31.18 6.52
C LEU A 579 28.32 31.96 7.18
N LYS A 580 29.10 31.29 8.04
CA LYS A 580 30.26 31.86 8.74
C LYS A 580 31.31 32.39 7.74
N ASP A 581 31.68 31.58 6.76
CA ASP A 581 32.58 31.90 5.63
C ASP A 581 32.02 32.97 4.67
N GLY A 582 30.76 33.42 4.86
CA GLY A 582 30.14 34.44 4.00
C GLY A 582 29.76 33.95 2.61
N LYS A 583 29.54 32.64 2.45
CA LYS A 583 29.10 32.02 1.20
C LYS A 583 27.57 31.97 1.07
N GLY A 584 26.84 31.99 2.19
CA GLY A 584 25.40 32.29 2.24
C GLY A 584 25.08 33.44 3.19
N ASP A 585 23.93 34.06 2.99
CA ASP A 585 23.34 35.08 3.87
C ASP A 585 22.50 34.43 4.99
N VAL A 586 21.96 33.23 4.72
CA VAL A 586 21.17 32.39 5.63
C VAL A 586 21.67 30.95 5.63
N ALA A 587 21.64 30.30 6.80
CA ALA A 587 21.83 28.85 6.94
C ALA A 587 20.57 28.19 7.53
N PHE A 588 20.10 27.12 6.90
CA PHE A 588 18.95 26.34 7.38
C PHE A 588 19.44 25.11 8.15
N VAL A 589 19.28 25.12 9.48
CA VAL A 589 19.95 24.19 10.42
C VAL A 589 19.05 23.84 11.62
N LYS A 590 19.57 23.09 12.61
CA LYS A 590 18.87 22.86 13.90
C LYS A 590 19.26 23.94 14.90
N HIS A 591 18.38 24.25 15.85
CA HIS A 591 18.64 25.21 16.93
C HIS A 591 19.92 24.90 17.76
N LEU A 592 20.33 23.62 17.82
CA LEU A 592 21.56 23.16 18.49
C LEU A 592 22.86 23.34 17.64
N THR A 593 22.80 23.90 16.44
CA THR A 593 23.96 23.95 15.54
C THR A 593 24.97 25.06 15.86
N VAL A 594 24.51 26.22 16.35
CA VAL A 594 25.39 27.36 16.62
C VAL A 594 26.03 27.21 18.01
N PRO A 595 27.37 27.17 18.13
CA PRO A 595 28.05 27.06 19.42
C PRO A 595 27.70 28.21 20.36
N ASP A 596 27.59 27.95 21.66
CA ASP A 596 27.21 28.97 22.66
C ASP A 596 28.09 30.22 22.64
N SER A 597 29.39 30.05 22.42
CA SER A 597 30.38 31.13 22.27
C SER A 597 30.16 32.01 21.03
N GLU A 598 29.40 31.54 20.03
CA GLU A 598 29.11 32.27 18.80
C GLU A 598 27.68 32.85 18.74
N LYS A 599 26.75 32.37 19.58
CA LYS A 599 25.31 32.72 19.50
C LYS A 599 25.02 34.22 19.49
N ALA A 600 25.85 35.06 20.12
CA ALA A 600 25.68 36.51 20.14
C ALA A 600 25.82 37.20 18.77
N ASN A 601 26.52 36.56 17.81
CA ASN A 601 26.82 37.10 16.48
C ASN A 601 25.76 36.78 15.41
N TYR A 602 24.73 36.01 15.78
CA TYR A 602 23.74 35.46 14.86
C TYR A 602 22.31 35.62 15.40
N GLU A 603 21.34 35.63 14.50
CA GLU A 603 19.91 35.81 14.79
C GLU A 603 19.09 34.73 14.07
N LEU A 604 17.88 34.48 14.55
CA LEU A 604 16.90 33.62 13.88
C LEU A 604 15.93 34.48 13.06
N LEU A 605 15.57 34.02 11.86
CA LEU A 605 14.42 34.54 11.11
C LEU A 605 13.15 33.78 11.49
N CYS A 606 12.10 34.52 11.80
CA CYS A 606 10.83 33.97 12.28
C CYS A 606 9.76 34.03 11.18
N LYS A 607 8.77 33.12 11.22
CA LYS A 607 7.71 32.99 10.19
C LYS A 607 6.76 34.20 10.14
N ASP A 608 6.69 34.98 11.21
CA ASP A 608 5.94 36.23 11.35
C ASP A 608 6.70 37.46 10.81
N GLY A 609 7.88 37.26 10.20
CA GLY A 609 8.75 38.31 9.69
C GLY A 609 9.69 38.91 10.74
N THR A 610 9.55 38.55 12.03
CA THR A 610 10.42 39.06 13.10
C THR A 610 11.80 38.41 13.10
N ARG A 611 12.70 38.96 13.93
CA ARG A 611 14.02 38.41 14.25
C ARG A 611 14.14 38.19 15.75
N LYS A 612 14.80 37.11 16.15
CA LYS A 612 15.00 36.76 17.57
C LYS A 612 16.38 36.22 17.88
N ALA A 613 16.74 36.19 19.16
CA ALA A 613 17.98 35.57 19.62
C ALA A 613 17.93 34.04 19.44
N ILE A 614 19.09 33.39 19.26
CA ILE A 614 19.16 31.93 19.05
C ILE A 614 18.60 31.15 20.23
N SER A 615 18.65 31.69 21.45
CA SER A 615 18.02 31.12 22.65
C SER A 615 16.49 31.07 22.60
N GLU A 616 15.83 31.88 21.78
CA GLU A 616 14.36 31.98 21.70
C GLU A 616 13.74 31.01 20.68
N TYR A 617 14.50 30.01 20.19
CA TYR A 617 14.10 29.06 19.16
C TYR A 617 12.74 28.40 19.39
N ALA A 618 12.33 28.18 20.64
CA ALA A 618 11.01 27.62 20.97
C ALA A 618 9.84 28.52 20.53
N SER A 619 10.07 29.84 20.42
CA SER A 619 9.11 30.83 19.89
C SER A 619 9.41 31.28 18.45
N CYS A 620 10.61 30.99 17.92
CA CYS A 620 11.01 31.35 16.56
C CYS A 620 11.72 30.18 15.87
N HIS A 621 10.93 29.42 15.12
CA HIS A 621 11.37 28.30 14.32
C HIS A 621 10.47 28.14 13.10
N LEU A 622 10.93 27.36 12.12
CA LEU A 622 10.16 27.04 10.92
C LEU A 622 9.19 25.89 11.17
N ALA A 623 9.66 24.81 11.82
CA ALA A 623 8.84 23.70 12.33
C ALA A 623 9.53 23.00 13.50
N GLN A 624 8.76 22.27 14.32
CA GLN A 624 9.30 21.21 15.17
C GLN A 624 9.47 19.94 14.32
N VAL A 625 10.61 19.26 14.45
CA VAL A 625 11.00 18.11 13.64
C VAL A 625 11.32 16.91 14.55
N PRO A 626 10.90 15.69 14.23
CA PRO A 626 11.33 14.47 14.91
C PRO A 626 12.86 14.29 14.92
N ALA A 627 13.38 13.68 15.96
CA ALA A 627 14.80 13.33 16.07
C ALA A 627 15.24 12.35 14.97
N HIS A 628 16.56 12.23 14.79
CA HIS A 628 17.11 11.22 13.88
C HIS A 628 16.83 9.82 14.44
N ALA A 629 16.54 8.85 13.58
CA ALA A 629 16.09 7.53 13.98
C ALA A 629 16.90 6.42 13.32
N VAL A 630 17.17 5.36 14.08
CA VAL A 630 17.67 4.08 13.59
C VAL A 630 16.52 3.38 12.87
N VAL A 631 16.67 3.16 11.57
CA VAL A 631 15.68 2.53 10.70
C VAL A 631 16.13 1.11 10.33
N SER A 632 15.16 0.17 10.31
CA SER A 632 15.38 -1.25 10.05
C SER A 632 14.16 -1.91 9.38
N ARG A 633 14.28 -3.18 9.00
CA ARG A 633 13.16 -3.98 8.46
C ARG A 633 12.07 -4.19 9.52
N LYS A 634 10.84 -4.47 9.06
CA LYS A 634 9.66 -4.74 9.90
C LYS A 634 9.73 -6.15 10.54
N SER A 635 10.62 -6.31 11.51
CA SER A 635 10.77 -7.51 12.34
C SER A 635 10.92 -7.12 13.81
N PRO A 636 10.13 -7.70 14.74
CA PRO A 636 10.30 -7.49 16.18
C PRO A 636 11.67 -7.97 16.67
N ALA A 637 12.00 -9.25 16.41
CA ALA A 637 13.27 -9.86 16.83
C ALA A 637 14.53 -9.16 16.27
N LEU A 638 14.44 -8.45 15.14
CA LEU A 638 15.54 -7.61 14.66
C LEU A 638 15.63 -6.29 15.45
N ALA A 639 14.49 -5.66 15.77
CA ALA A 639 14.44 -4.48 16.61
C ALA A 639 14.93 -4.76 18.04
N ASP A 640 14.61 -5.93 18.60
CA ASP A 640 15.18 -6.41 19.87
C ASP A 640 16.70 -6.53 19.80
N ARG A 641 17.25 -7.26 18.81
CA ARG A 641 18.71 -7.38 18.64
C ARG A 641 19.40 -6.03 18.44
N ILE A 642 18.80 -5.09 17.72
CA ILE A 642 19.32 -3.73 17.55
C ILE A 642 19.35 -3.01 18.90
N TRP A 643 18.25 -3.03 19.65
CA TRP A 643 18.15 -2.38 20.96
C TRP A 643 19.13 -2.97 21.98
N GLU A 644 19.17 -4.30 22.13
CA GLU A 644 20.09 -4.95 23.05
C GLU A 644 21.57 -4.75 22.68
N SER A 645 21.91 -4.60 21.40
CA SER A 645 23.28 -4.34 20.97
C SER A 645 23.68 -2.90 21.28
N LEU A 646 22.76 -1.95 21.13
CA LEU A 646 22.99 -0.54 21.49
C LEU A 646 23.10 -0.34 23.01
N GLU A 647 22.30 -1.04 23.81
CA GLU A 647 22.44 -1.06 25.27
C GLU A 647 23.71 -1.83 25.71
N ASP A 648 24.17 -2.86 24.99
CA ASP A 648 25.46 -3.51 25.28
C ASP A 648 26.67 -2.60 25.01
N ALA A 649 26.61 -1.74 23.99
CA ALA A 649 27.67 -0.77 23.70
C ALA A 649 27.72 0.40 24.69
N LYS A 650 26.65 0.62 25.46
CA LYS A 650 26.49 1.70 26.43
C LYS A 650 27.53 1.58 27.55
N GLY A 651 28.24 2.67 27.84
CA GLY A 651 29.36 2.68 28.79
C GLY A 651 30.66 2.04 28.26
N LYS A 652 30.60 1.11 27.30
CA LYS A 652 31.79 0.55 26.62
C LYS A 652 32.31 1.45 25.49
N PHE A 653 31.42 2.20 24.83
CA PHE A 653 31.74 3.02 23.67
C PHE A 653 31.04 4.38 23.68
N SER A 654 31.72 5.43 23.22
CA SER A 654 31.17 6.79 23.10
C SER A 654 30.40 6.98 21.78
N LEU A 655 29.17 6.45 21.71
CA LEU A 655 28.31 6.54 20.52
C LEU A 655 28.16 7.99 19.99
N PHE A 656 27.95 8.95 20.89
CA PHE A 656 27.67 10.36 20.57
C PHE A 656 28.91 11.28 20.55
N LYS A 657 30.10 10.73 20.24
CA LYS A 657 31.31 11.55 20.00
C LYS A 657 32.00 11.15 18.70
N SER A 658 32.38 12.13 17.90
CA SER A 658 32.95 11.92 16.56
C SER A 658 34.35 12.50 16.35
N ASP A 659 34.83 13.37 17.26
CA ASP A 659 36.07 14.15 17.09
C ASP A 659 37.33 13.29 16.82
N ALA A 660 37.49 12.17 17.54
CA ALA A 660 38.61 11.23 17.39
C ALA A 660 38.65 10.52 16.00
N TYR A 661 37.59 10.66 15.21
CA TYR A 661 37.43 10.02 13.90
C TYR A 661 37.55 11.00 12.73
N GLY A 662 37.79 12.29 13.01
CA GLY A 662 38.01 13.31 11.96
C GLY A 662 36.73 13.81 11.31
N GLY A 663 35.62 13.87 12.05
CA GLY A 663 34.34 14.40 11.55
C GLY A 663 33.36 14.71 12.68
N LYS A 664 32.17 15.17 12.30
CA LYS A 664 31.03 15.40 13.20
C LYS A 664 29.86 14.50 12.81
N ASP A 665 29.00 14.21 13.77
CA ASP A 665 27.71 13.53 13.57
C ASP A 665 27.82 12.14 12.87
N LEU A 666 28.93 11.42 13.08
CA LEU A 666 29.20 10.12 12.45
C LEU A 666 28.38 9.01 13.12
N MET A 667 27.60 8.24 12.36
CA MET A 667 26.66 7.19 12.81
C MET A 667 25.49 7.68 13.69
N PHE A 668 25.73 8.64 14.59
CA PHE A 668 24.75 9.28 15.48
C PHE A 668 25.13 10.76 15.64
N LYS A 669 24.17 11.60 16.01
CA LYS A 669 24.44 13.01 16.29
C LYS A 669 25.26 13.20 17.56
N ASP A 670 26.27 14.06 17.48
CA ASP A 670 27.12 14.40 18.63
C ASP A 670 26.35 15.22 19.70
N SER A 671 25.13 15.68 19.37
CA SER A 671 24.20 16.33 20.30
C SER A 671 23.20 15.37 20.97
N ALA A 672 23.23 14.07 20.66
CA ALA A 672 22.36 13.09 21.32
C ALA A 672 22.86 12.78 22.74
N GLN A 673 21.92 12.65 23.68
CA GLN A 673 22.21 12.35 25.09
C GLN A 673 21.88 10.89 25.45
N LYS A 674 20.87 10.31 24.82
CA LYS A 674 20.44 8.91 24.98
C LYS A 674 19.71 8.44 23.71
N LEU A 675 19.41 7.15 23.67
CA LEU A 675 18.51 6.54 22.69
C LEU A 675 17.19 6.12 23.35
N VAL A 676 16.10 6.10 22.58
CA VAL A 676 14.75 5.74 23.03
C VAL A 676 14.19 4.66 22.10
N ARG A 677 13.87 3.47 22.65
CA ARG A 677 13.20 2.40 21.90
C ARG A 677 11.81 2.84 21.47
N LEU A 678 11.47 2.64 20.20
CA LEU A 678 10.15 2.98 19.66
C LEU A 678 9.17 1.79 19.81
N PRO A 679 7.86 2.04 19.96
CA PRO A 679 6.84 0.99 19.93
C PRO A 679 6.82 0.24 18.60
N GLU A 680 6.45 -1.03 18.61
CA GLU A 680 6.41 -1.84 17.38
C GLU A 680 5.38 -1.35 16.35
N THR A 681 4.33 -0.68 16.81
CA THR A 681 3.29 -0.03 15.98
C THR A 681 3.78 1.23 15.28
N MET A 682 4.97 1.75 15.64
CA MET A 682 5.57 2.92 15.00
C MET A 682 6.04 2.59 13.57
N ASP A 683 5.48 3.28 12.58
CA ASP A 683 6.02 3.34 11.22
C ASP A 683 6.62 4.73 10.93
N SER A 684 7.27 4.89 9.77
CA SER A 684 7.86 6.18 9.40
C SER A 684 6.84 7.32 9.34
N PHE A 685 5.57 7.06 9.05
CA PHE A 685 4.55 8.11 8.88
C PHE A 685 4.04 8.60 10.23
N LEU A 686 3.78 7.68 11.16
CA LEU A 686 3.44 7.99 12.55
C LEU A 686 4.60 8.68 13.29
N TYR A 687 5.83 8.22 13.06
CA TYR A 687 7.02 8.85 13.64
C TYR A 687 7.20 10.30 13.18
N LEU A 688 6.89 10.58 11.91
CA LEU A 688 7.09 11.90 11.31
C LEU A 688 6.03 12.95 11.71
N ARG A 689 4.84 12.52 12.15
CA ARG A 689 3.70 13.37 12.54
C ARG A 689 3.11 14.19 11.37
N ALA A 690 1.93 14.77 11.60
CA ALA A 690 1.11 15.39 10.55
C ALA A 690 1.73 16.68 9.97
N GLU A 691 2.33 17.53 10.82
CA GLU A 691 2.97 18.80 10.40
C GLU A 691 4.07 18.55 9.36
N TYR A 692 4.97 17.59 9.63
CA TYR A 692 6.03 17.22 8.70
C TYR A 692 5.48 16.66 7.38
N MET A 693 4.43 15.82 7.43
CA MET A 693 3.78 15.30 6.23
C MET A 693 3.17 16.40 5.37
N SER A 694 2.53 17.40 5.97
CA SER A 694 1.96 18.55 5.27
C SER A 694 3.03 19.35 4.49
N VAL A 695 4.22 19.50 5.08
CA VAL A 695 5.40 20.09 4.40
C VAL A 695 5.87 19.22 3.23
N ILE A 696 5.98 17.89 3.41
CA ILE A 696 6.41 16.98 2.33
C ILE A 696 5.38 16.94 1.17
N ARG A 697 4.08 16.98 1.46
CA ARG A 697 3.03 17.12 0.43
C ARG A 697 3.17 18.44 -0.34
N SER A 698 3.38 19.54 0.37
CA SER A 698 3.61 20.86 -0.23
C SER A 698 4.77 20.82 -1.23
N LEU A 699 5.91 20.19 -0.87
CA LEU A 699 7.07 20.00 -1.76
C LEU A 699 6.83 19.08 -2.96
N LYS A 700 5.80 18.23 -2.92
CA LYS A 700 5.37 17.39 -4.05
C LYS A 700 4.36 18.08 -4.97
N GLY A 701 3.95 19.31 -4.65
CA GLY A 701 2.92 20.03 -5.41
C GLY A 701 1.51 19.57 -5.12
N GLU A 702 1.30 18.76 -4.07
CA GLU A 702 0.00 18.41 -3.50
C GLU A 702 -0.55 19.63 -2.75
N THR A 703 -0.82 20.69 -3.50
CA THR A 703 -1.17 22.02 -2.98
C THR A 703 -2.53 22.02 -2.28
N MET A 704 -2.53 22.66 -1.11
CA MET A 704 -3.69 23.01 -0.30
C MET A 704 -4.78 23.70 -1.14
N GLY A 705 -5.70 22.94 -1.73
CA GLY A 705 -6.76 23.43 -2.61
C GLY A 705 -7.04 22.58 -3.84
N LYS A 706 -6.05 21.82 -4.37
CA LYS A 706 -6.28 20.85 -5.46
C LYS A 706 -6.60 19.46 -4.91
N SER A 707 -7.74 19.36 -4.20
CA SER A 707 -8.29 18.08 -3.75
C SER A 707 -8.55 17.17 -4.97
N ARG A 708 -7.94 15.98 -5.02
CA ARG A 708 -7.96 15.10 -6.22
C ARG A 708 -9.35 14.59 -6.59
N SER A 709 -10.27 14.56 -5.63
CA SER A 709 -11.70 14.69 -5.86
C SER A 709 -12.28 15.78 -4.94
N GLY A 710 -13.48 16.28 -5.25
CA GLY A 710 -14.25 17.17 -4.37
C GLY A 710 -14.94 16.43 -3.20
N ALA A 711 -14.41 15.30 -2.75
CA ALA A 711 -15.01 14.50 -1.67
C ALA A 711 -14.15 14.52 -0.40
N VAL A 712 -14.77 14.33 0.76
CA VAL A 712 -14.12 13.91 2.00
C VAL A 712 -14.03 12.38 1.98
N GLN A 713 -12.83 11.83 2.15
CA GLN A 713 -12.67 10.38 2.23
C GLN A 713 -12.81 9.91 3.68
N TRP A 714 -13.89 9.20 4.00
CA TRP A 714 -14.22 8.76 5.35
C TRP A 714 -13.69 7.35 5.63
N CYS A 715 -13.04 7.17 6.78
CA CYS A 715 -12.47 5.87 7.16
C CYS A 715 -13.38 5.11 8.14
N THR A 716 -13.58 3.82 7.87
CA THR A 716 -14.41 2.89 8.64
C THR A 716 -13.63 1.66 9.08
N THR A 717 -14.03 1.04 10.19
CA THR A 717 -13.29 -0.07 10.84
C THR A 717 -14.03 -1.41 10.79
N GLY A 718 -15.26 -1.42 10.25
CA GLY A 718 -16.12 -2.60 10.21
C GLY A 718 -16.99 -2.67 8.96
N HIS A 719 -17.46 -3.87 8.63
CA HIS A 719 -18.32 -4.08 7.44
C HIS A 719 -19.63 -3.28 7.51
N PHE A 720 -20.28 -3.24 8.68
CA PHE A 720 -21.52 -2.49 8.87
C PHE A 720 -21.32 -0.97 8.83
N GLU A 721 -20.15 -0.47 9.26
CA GLU A 721 -19.78 0.93 9.14
C GLU A 721 -19.53 1.31 7.68
N MET A 722 -18.87 0.43 6.91
CA MET A 722 -18.63 0.62 5.48
C MET A 722 -19.95 0.68 4.70
N ASN A 723 -20.86 -0.29 4.86
CA ASN A 723 -22.17 -0.26 4.20
C ASN A 723 -22.92 1.07 4.45
N LYS A 724 -22.96 1.52 5.72
CA LYS A 724 -23.59 2.80 6.09
C LYS A 724 -22.87 4.01 5.47
N CYS A 725 -21.55 3.93 5.30
CA CYS A 725 -20.77 4.94 4.60
C CYS A 725 -21.10 4.95 3.11
N ASP A 726 -21.22 3.79 2.47
CA ASP A 726 -21.54 3.67 1.04
C ASP A 726 -22.97 4.17 0.74
N ASP A 727 -23.94 3.86 1.60
CA ASP A 727 -25.29 4.47 1.59
C ASP A 727 -25.20 6.00 1.67
N TRP A 728 -24.35 6.54 2.55
CA TRP A 728 -24.13 7.99 2.69
C TRP A 728 -23.44 8.59 1.45
N ALA A 729 -22.47 7.89 0.85
CA ALA A 729 -21.81 8.30 -0.39
C ALA A 729 -22.80 8.45 -1.54
N ILE A 730 -23.65 7.44 -1.76
CA ILE A 730 -24.73 7.46 -2.76
C ILE A 730 -25.67 8.66 -2.53
N ASN A 731 -26.13 8.86 -1.29
CA ASN A 731 -27.04 9.94 -0.96
C ASN A 731 -26.39 11.34 -1.07
N SER A 732 -25.10 11.49 -0.75
CA SER A 732 -24.37 12.76 -0.88
C SER A 732 -24.32 13.27 -2.33
N VAL A 733 -24.30 12.35 -3.30
CA VAL A 733 -24.38 12.65 -4.74
C VAL A 733 -25.79 13.09 -5.14
N ALA A 734 -26.83 12.39 -4.64
CA ALA A 734 -28.22 12.71 -4.93
C ALA A 734 -28.65 14.08 -4.37
N ALA A 735 -28.13 14.47 -3.21
CA ALA A 735 -28.45 15.73 -2.54
C ALA A 735 -27.93 17.01 -3.26
N LYS A 736 -27.14 16.87 -4.34
CA LYS A 736 -26.38 17.96 -4.97
C LYS A 736 -25.42 18.68 -4.02
N SER A 737 -24.89 17.96 -3.03
CA SER A 737 -23.89 18.50 -2.10
C SER A 737 -22.69 19.10 -2.85
N ARG A 738 -22.12 20.18 -2.31
CA ARG A 738 -20.91 20.81 -2.87
C ARG A 738 -19.68 19.92 -2.67
N THR A 739 -19.69 19.18 -1.57
CA THR A 739 -18.63 18.23 -1.18
C THR A 739 -19.26 16.85 -1.01
N ARG A 740 -18.68 15.81 -1.62
CA ARG A 740 -19.17 14.42 -1.51
C ARG A 740 -18.50 13.68 -0.36
N VAL A 741 -18.97 12.46 -0.04
CA VAL A 741 -18.16 11.48 0.71
C VAL A 741 -17.75 10.32 -0.18
N GLU A 742 -16.53 9.84 0.02
CA GLU A 742 -15.97 8.60 -0.53
C GLU A 742 -15.55 7.72 0.66
N CYS A 743 -15.71 6.41 0.58
CA CYS A 743 -15.54 5.53 1.73
C CYS A 743 -14.31 4.63 1.63
N ALA A 744 -13.62 4.43 2.75
CA ALA A 744 -12.46 3.56 2.86
C ALA A 744 -12.58 2.71 4.13
N ARG A 745 -12.40 1.40 4.00
CA ARG A 745 -12.35 0.48 5.15
C ARG A 745 -10.91 0.16 5.56
N GLU A 746 -10.72 -0.12 6.84
CA GLU A 746 -9.55 -0.77 7.42
C GLU A 746 -9.98 -1.85 8.44
N ALA A 747 -9.00 -2.65 8.90
CA ALA A 747 -9.23 -3.67 9.93
C ALA A 747 -9.19 -3.13 11.38
N THR A 748 -8.60 -1.95 11.59
CA THR A 748 -8.42 -1.35 12.93
C THR A 748 -8.56 0.19 12.90
N VAL A 749 -8.83 0.77 14.08
CA VAL A 749 -8.74 2.22 14.30
C VAL A 749 -7.34 2.74 13.97
N GLU A 750 -6.27 2.04 14.38
CA GLU A 750 -4.91 2.52 14.14
C GLU A 750 -4.54 2.50 12.64
N ASP A 751 -5.05 1.57 11.85
CA ASP A 751 -4.85 1.55 10.40
C ASP A 751 -5.64 2.66 9.69
N CYS A 752 -6.85 2.98 10.16
CA CYS A 752 -7.56 4.18 9.71
C CYS A 752 -6.80 5.48 10.05
N VAL A 753 -6.26 5.59 11.27
CA VAL A 753 -5.40 6.73 11.66
C VAL A 753 -4.15 6.78 10.76
N LYS A 754 -3.51 5.64 10.44
CA LYS A 754 -2.38 5.60 9.48
C LYS A 754 -2.79 6.07 8.08
N LYS A 755 -3.93 5.63 7.53
CA LYS A 755 -4.47 6.14 6.25
C LYS A 755 -4.67 7.66 6.30
N ILE A 756 -5.34 8.18 7.32
CA ILE A 756 -5.59 9.63 7.47
C ILE A 756 -4.26 10.39 7.58
N MET A 757 -3.29 9.89 8.33
CA MET A 757 -1.94 10.49 8.43
C MET A 757 -1.19 10.50 7.09
N ARG A 758 -1.29 9.43 6.29
CA ARG A 758 -0.71 9.31 4.95
C ARG A 758 -1.43 10.15 3.89
N GLY A 759 -2.71 10.47 4.10
CA GLY A 759 -3.56 11.18 3.13
C GLY A 759 -4.43 10.25 2.29
N ASP A 760 -4.45 8.95 2.60
CA ASP A 760 -5.26 7.90 1.98
C ASP A 760 -6.70 7.86 2.57
N ALA A 761 -7.04 8.82 3.42
CA ALA A 761 -8.35 9.15 3.98
C ALA A 761 -8.29 10.58 4.59
N ASP A 762 -9.42 11.19 4.92
CA ASP A 762 -9.53 12.56 5.49
C ASP A 762 -10.05 12.62 6.93
N ALA A 763 -10.95 11.71 7.34
CA ALA A 763 -11.69 11.77 8.60
C ALA A 763 -12.13 10.39 9.15
N ILE A 764 -12.34 10.31 10.48
CA ILE A 764 -12.95 9.17 11.22
C ILE A 764 -13.58 9.68 12.53
N SER A 765 -14.70 9.11 13.00
CA SER A 765 -15.23 9.37 14.36
C SER A 765 -14.65 8.37 15.37
N LEU A 766 -14.19 8.84 16.53
CA LEU A 766 -13.46 8.06 17.53
C LEU A 766 -13.97 8.28 18.97
N ASP A 767 -13.81 7.28 19.82
CA ASP A 767 -14.01 7.35 21.28
C ASP A 767 -12.97 8.25 21.95
N GLY A 768 -13.27 8.86 23.11
CA GLY A 768 -12.33 9.72 23.85
C GLY A 768 -10.92 9.13 24.10
N GLY A 769 -10.80 7.80 24.28
CA GLY A 769 -9.50 7.12 24.41
C GLY A 769 -8.76 6.96 23.08
N GLU A 770 -9.50 6.79 21.99
CA GLU A 770 -8.99 6.70 20.62
C GLU A 770 -8.60 8.11 20.10
N ILE A 771 -9.36 9.15 20.47
CA ILE A 771 -9.03 10.57 20.26
C ILE A 771 -7.70 10.94 20.91
N TYR A 772 -7.43 10.49 22.15
CA TYR A 772 -6.14 10.73 22.80
C TYR A 772 -4.98 10.14 21.99
N SER A 773 -5.12 8.89 21.53
CA SER A 773 -4.10 8.22 20.71
C SER A 773 -3.91 8.90 19.34
N ALA A 774 -5.00 9.22 18.64
CA ALA A 774 -4.97 9.95 17.37
C ALA A 774 -4.37 11.36 17.53
N GLY A 775 -4.64 12.03 18.65
CA GLY A 775 -4.04 13.31 19.03
C GLY A 775 -2.53 13.22 19.24
N LYS A 776 -2.04 12.15 19.87
CA LYS A 776 -0.59 11.87 19.99
C LYS A 776 0.08 11.56 18.64
N CYS A 777 -0.65 11.05 17.65
CA CYS A 777 -0.18 10.92 16.27
C CYS A 777 -0.15 12.26 15.50
N GLY A 778 -0.88 13.28 15.96
CA GLY A 778 -0.96 14.60 15.33
C GLY A 778 -2.24 14.86 14.51
N LEU A 779 -3.28 14.03 14.66
CA LEU A 779 -4.63 14.39 14.22
C LEU A 779 -5.27 15.35 15.24
N ILE A 780 -6.24 16.16 14.79
CA ILE A 780 -6.96 17.13 15.64
C ILE A 780 -8.48 16.94 15.52
N PRO A 781 -9.28 17.33 16.53
CA PRO A 781 -10.73 17.25 16.44
C PRO A 781 -11.32 18.31 15.50
N ALA A 782 -12.16 17.88 14.57
CA ALA A 782 -13.00 18.73 13.72
C ALA A 782 -14.29 19.13 14.45
N MET A 783 -15.08 18.11 14.83
CA MET A 783 -16.41 18.21 15.44
C MET A 783 -16.58 17.09 16.49
N VAL A 784 -17.58 17.22 17.37
CA VAL A 784 -17.95 16.20 18.37
C VAL A 784 -19.43 15.84 18.25
N GLU A 785 -19.78 14.61 18.64
CA GLU A 785 -21.17 14.16 18.72
C GLU A 785 -21.88 14.89 19.88
N GLN A 786 -23.11 15.34 19.67
CA GLN A 786 -23.95 15.92 20.72
C GLN A 786 -25.20 15.05 20.89
N TYR A 787 -25.45 14.63 22.13
CA TYR A 787 -26.56 13.74 22.49
C TYR A 787 -27.70 14.49 23.21
N ASP A 788 -27.47 15.74 23.63
CA ASP A 788 -28.48 16.65 24.17
C ASP A 788 -28.98 17.60 23.07
N ALA A 789 -30.21 17.37 22.60
CA ALA A 789 -30.81 18.09 21.48
C ALA A 789 -31.08 19.59 21.77
N ASP A 790 -31.15 20.01 23.04
CA ASP A 790 -31.25 21.42 23.38
C ASP A 790 -29.88 22.11 23.37
N GLN A 791 -28.81 21.39 23.71
CA GLN A 791 -27.44 21.89 23.56
C GLN A 791 -27.00 22.04 22.10
N CYS A 792 -27.60 21.33 21.15
CA CYS A 792 -27.37 21.54 19.71
C CYS A 792 -27.69 22.98 19.24
N LYS A 793 -28.48 23.74 20.01
CA LYS A 793 -28.84 25.15 19.73
C LYS A 793 -27.85 26.14 20.33
N VAL A 794 -26.89 25.69 21.15
CA VAL A 794 -26.00 26.54 21.95
C VAL A 794 -24.58 26.50 21.36
N SER A 795 -24.17 27.61 20.73
CA SER A 795 -22.82 27.74 20.17
C SER A 795 -21.77 27.62 21.29
N GLY A 796 -20.83 26.68 21.13
CA GLY A 796 -19.76 26.42 22.10
C GLY A 796 -20.11 25.42 23.20
N ALA A 797 -21.29 24.80 23.21
CA ALA A 797 -21.61 23.72 24.14
C ALA A 797 -20.70 22.49 23.95
N THR A 798 -20.20 21.93 25.05
CA THR A 798 -19.30 20.76 25.03
C THR A 798 -20.11 19.46 24.97
N GLY A 799 -20.03 18.75 23.83
CA GLY A 799 -20.59 17.41 23.70
C GLY A 799 -20.04 16.46 24.78
N SER A 800 -20.94 15.81 25.53
CA SER A 800 -20.60 14.85 26.57
C SER A 800 -21.67 13.78 26.74
N TYR A 801 -21.30 12.65 27.34
CA TYR A 801 -22.22 11.57 27.71
C TYR A 801 -21.85 10.95 29.04
N PHE A 802 -22.78 10.18 29.63
CA PHE A 802 -22.55 9.45 30.86
C PHE A 802 -22.11 8.00 30.58
N ALA A 803 -21.01 7.58 31.19
CA ALA A 803 -20.53 6.20 31.26
C ALA A 803 -21.23 5.47 32.42
N VAL A 804 -21.79 4.30 32.16
CA VAL A 804 -22.63 3.56 33.11
C VAL A 804 -22.26 2.08 33.20
N ALA A 805 -22.55 1.46 34.35
CA ALA A 805 -22.50 0.02 34.54
C ALA A 805 -23.94 -0.52 34.59
N VAL A 806 -24.32 -1.32 33.58
CA VAL A 806 -25.66 -1.89 33.40
C VAL A 806 -25.67 -3.34 33.90
N VAL A 807 -26.70 -3.71 34.66
CA VAL A 807 -26.97 -5.08 35.10
C VAL A 807 -28.40 -5.49 34.77
N LYS A 808 -28.66 -6.81 34.71
CA LYS A 808 -30.04 -7.34 34.65
C LYS A 808 -30.76 -7.03 35.97
N LYS A 809 -32.04 -6.64 35.89
CA LYS A 809 -32.90 -6.37 37.05
C LYS A 809 -33.10 -7.65 37.88
N GLY A 810 -33.14 -7.51 39.20
CA GLY A 810 -33.23 -8.65 40.12
C GLY A 810 -31.91 -9.41 40.35
N SER A 811 -30.79 -9.03 39.70
CA SER A 811 -29.48 -9.67 39.90
C SER A 811 -28.88 -9.54 41.31
N GLY A 812 -29.39 -8.63 42.14
CA GLY A 812 -28.86 -8.33 43.48
C GLY A 812 -27.48 -7.67 43.51
N LEU A 813 -26.92 -7.32 42.34
CA LEU A 813 -25.59 -6.75 42.23
C LEU A 813 -25.55 -5.27 42.62
N THR A 814 -24.47 -4.90 43.29
CA THR A 814 -24.07 -3.52 43.60
C THR A 814 -22.63 -3.32 43.14
N TRP A 815 -22.16 -2.06 43.04
CA TRP A 815 -20.76 -1.78 42.72
C TRP A 815 -19.78 -2.52 43.66
N LYS A 816 -20.07 -2.53 44.98
CA LYS A 816 -19.26 -3.19 46.02
C LYS A 816 -19.20 -4.72 45.90
N THR A 817 -20.09 -5.34 45.11
CA THR A 817 -20.17 -6.80 44.92
C THR A 817 -19.79 -7.24 43.49
N LEU A 818 -19.11 -6.38 42.72
CA LEU A 818 -18.64 -6.68 41.36
C LEU A 818 -17.42 -7.61 41.30
N LYS A 819 -16.58 -7.63 42.35
CA LYS A 819 -15.37 -8.47 42.37
C LYS A 819 -15.74 -9.96 42.25
N GLY A 820 -15.04 -10.68 41.36
CA GLY A 820 -15.29 -12.08 41.03
C GLY A 820 -16.46 -12.33 40.05
N LYS A 821 -17.22 -11.30 39.67
CA LYS A 821 -18.32 -11.41 38.69
C LYS A 821 -17.81 -11.47 37.25
N LYS A 822 -18.73 -11.62 36.31
CA LYS A 822 -18.48 -11.65 34.86
C LYS A 822 -18.75 -10.30 34.21
N SER A 823 -17.84 -9.80 33.38
CA SER A 823 -17.95 -8.44 32.81
C SER A 823 -17.90 -8.36 31.29
N CYS A 824 -18.61 -7.38 30.75
CA CYS A 824 -18.66 -7.08 29.32
C CYS A 824 -18.21 -5.64 29.08
N HIS A 825 -17.24 -5.46 28.17
CA HIS A 825 -16.58 -4.19 27.90
C HIS A 825 -16.59 -3.90 26.41
N THR A 826 -16.72 -2.62 26.02
CA THR A 826 -16.72 -2.21 24.61
C THR A 826 -15.41 -2.48 23.86
N GLY A 827 -14.32 -2.72 24.59
CA GLY A 827 -12.95 -2.86 24.11
C GLY A 827 -11.96 -2.19 25.05
N ILE A 828 -10.74 -2.72 25.15
CA ILE A 828 -9.65 -2.11 25.94
C ILE A 828 -9.35 -0.70 25.40
N GLY A 829 -9.05 0.23 26.32
CA GLY A 829 -8.67 1.61 25.99
C GLY A 829 -9.82 2.54 25.64
N ARG A 830 -11.06 2.03 25.50
CA ARG A 830 -12.27 2.84 25.25
C ARG A 830 -12.81 3.46 26.53
N THR A 831 -13.39 4.65 26.43
CA THR A 831 -13.66 5.55 27.56
C THR A 831 -14.62 4.94 28.59
N ALA A 832 -15.84 4.60 28.17
CA ALA A 832 -16.87 4.09 29.08
C ALA A 832 -16.74 2.58 29.36
N GLY A 833 -16.28 1.80 28.39
CA GLY A 833 -16.12 0.34 28.55
C GLY A 833 -14.89 -0.07 29.34
N TRP A 834 -13.83 0.73 29.36
CA TRP A 834 -12.56 0.38 29.99
C TRP A 834 -12.00 1.48 30.89
N ASN A 835 -11.70 2.67 30.37
CA ASN A 835 -10.88 3.65 31.10
C ASN A 835 -11.55 4.17 32.37
N VAL A 836 -12.85 4.48 32.33
CA VAL A 836 -13.63 4.89 33.50
C VAL A 836 -13.78 3.74 34.52
N PRO A 837 -14.36 2.57 34.19
CA PRO A 837 -14.57 1.51 35.19
C PRO A 837 -13.25 0.92 35.72
N MET A 838 -12.22 0.73 34.87
CA MET A 838 -10.93 0.23 35.34
C MET A 838 -10.17 1.29 36.14
N GLY A 839 -10.34 2.57 35.83
CA GLY A 839 -9.80 3.68 36.61
C GLY A 839 -10.43 3.83 38.00
N LEU A 840 -11.73 3.49 38.14
CA LEU A 840 -12.38 3.36 39.45
C LEU A 840 -11.87 2.13 40.20
N ILE A 841 -11.86 0.95 39.58
CA ILE A 841 -11.36 -0.29 40.18
C ILE A 841 -9.89 -0.17 40.62
N HIS A 842 -9.04 0.49 39.82
CA HIS A 842 -7.63 0.73 40.18
C HIS A 842 -7.46 1.57 41.45
N LYS A 843 -8.42 2.47 41.76
CA LYS A 843 -8.42 3.22 43.04
C LYS A 843 -8.80 2.33 44.23
N GLU A 844 -9.49 1.21 44.01
CA GLU A 844 -9.86 0.24 45.06
C GLU A 844 -8.76 -0.81 45.28
N ILE A 845 -8.10 -1.29 44.22
CA ILE A 845 -7.17 -2.44 44.30
C ILE A 845 -5.70 -2.08 44.17
N HIS A 846 -5.36 -0.85 43.77
CA HIS A 846 -3.99 -0.37 43.55
C HIS A 846 -3.10 -1.30 42.69
N SER A 847 -3.72 -1.99 41.72
CA SER A 847 -3.08 -2.98 40.86
C SER A 847 -3.52 -2.79 39.41
N CYS A 848 -2.57 -2.86 38.49
CA CYS A 848 -2.83 -2.86 37.05
C CYS A 848 -3.30 -4.23 36.51
N ASN A 849 -3.31 -5.30 37.32
CA ASN A 849 -3.73 -6.61 36.85
C ASN A 849 -5.26 -6.80 36.92
N PHE A 850 -5.98 -6.13 36.02
CA PHE A 850 -7.44 -6.22 35.94
C PHE A 850 -7.97 -7.64 35.65
N SER A 851 -7.13 -8.56 35.19
CA SER A 851 -7.51 -9.96 34.92
C SER A 851 -7.82 -10.79 36.18
N GLU A 852 -7.52 -10.25 37.36
CA GLU A 852 -7.82 -10.84 38.69
C GLU A 852 -9.10 -10.27 39.34
N TYR A 853 -9.67 -9.17 38.84
CA TYR A 853 -10.85 -8.55 39.46
C TYR A 853 -12.16 -9.24 39.05
N PHE A 854 -12.27 -9.64 37.78
CA PHE A 854 -13.42 -10.38 37.24
C PHE A 854 -13.02 -11.84 36.98
N SER A 855 -13.95 -12.79 37.18
CA SER A 855 -13.65 -14.22 36.98
C SER A 855 -13.51 -14.58 35.50
N GLN A 856 -14.36 -13.98 34.66
CA GLN A 856 -14.34 -14.08 33.20
C GLN A 856 -14.85 -12.77 32.61
N SER A 857 -14.35 -12.37 31.44
CA SER A 857 -14.86 -11.17 30.76
C SER A 857 -14.94 -11.38 29.25
N CYS A 858 -15.65 -10.48 28.57
CA CYS A 858 -15.25 -10.08 27.22
C CYS A 858 -14.77 -8.62 27.25
N ALA A 859 -13.46 -8.45 27.07
CA ALA A 859 -12.79 -7.18 26.86
C ALA A 859 -11.96 -7.27 25.55
N PRO A 860 -12.59 -6.98 24.40
CA PRO A 860 -11.93 -7.02 23.10
C PRO A 860 -10.62 -6.23 23.06
N GLY A 861 -9.59 -6.77 22.42
CA GLY A 861 -8.22 -6.24 22.45
C GLY A 861 -7.36 -6.79 23.59
N ALA A 862 -7.92 -7.55 24.55
CA ALA A 862 -7.13 -8.26 25.55
C ALA A 862 -6.29 -9.40 24.92
N LYS A 863 -5.28 -9.86 25.67
CA LYS A 863 -4.42 -10.98 25.26
C LYS A 863 -5.27 -12.24 25.07
N LYS A 864 -5.29 -12.81 23.86
CA LYS A 864 -6.00 -14.06 23.55
C LYS A 864 -5.58 -15.16 24.53
N GLY A 865 -6.55 -15.89 25.07
CA GLY A 865 -6.36 -16.91 26.11
C GLY A 865 -6.37 -16.39 27.57
N SER A 866 -6.45 -15.08 27.81
CA SER A 866 -6.66 -14.53 29.17
C SER A 866 -8.13 -14.63 29.63
N SER A 867 -8.37 -14.51 30.94
CA SER A 867 -9.72 -14.43 31.54
C SER A 867 -10.57 -13.31 30.92
N LEU A 868 -9.91 -12.20 30.55
CA LEU A 868 -10.51 -11.04 29.89
C LEU A 868 -11.09 -11.34 28.48
N CYS A 869 -10.67 -12.44 27.84
CA CYS A 869 -11.19 -12.89 26.53
C CYS A 869 -12.15 -14.09 26.64
N ALA A 870 -12.45 -14.59 27.85
CA ALA A 870 -13.15 -15.85 28.04
C ALA A 870 -14.56 -15.86 27.42
N LEU A 871 -15.36 -14.81 27.66
CA LEU A 871 -16.76 -14.68 27.23
C LEU A 871 -16.92 -14.19 25.79
N CYS A 872 -15.85 -13.69 25.16
CA CYS A 872 -15.90 -13.24 23.77
C CYS A 872 -16.25 -14.39 22.80
N VAL A 873 -16.92 -14.11 21.69
CA VAL A 873 -17.51 -15.15 20.81
C VAL A 873 -17.03 -15.07 19.36
N GLY A 874 -16.19 -14.09 19.01
CA GLY A 874 -15.72 -13.89 17.65
C GLY A 874 -16.86 -13.58 16.68
N SER A 875 -16.75 -14.11 15.47
CA SER A 875 -17.70 -13.90 14.37
C SER A 875 -18.92 -14.83 14.43
N GLY A 876 -18.85 -15.92 15.21
CA GLY A 876 -19.85 -16.99 15.26
C GLY A 876 -19.62 -18.10 14.20
N LYS A 877 -18.44 -18.18 13.59
CA LYS A 877 -18.12 -19.15 12.53
C LYS A 877 -17.29 -20.31 13.08
N LYS A 878 -17.84 -21.54 13.03
CA LYS A 878 -17.31 -22.72 13.73
C LYS A 878 -15.95 -23.28 13.26
N VAL A 879 -15.29 -22.70 12.24
CA VAL A 879 -14.04 -23.22 11.68
C VAL A 879 -13.07 -22.06 11.42
N GLY A 880 -11.83 -22.19 11.89
CA GLY A 880 -10.74 -21.23 11.61
C GLY A 880 -10.84 -19.88 12.34
N GLU A 881 -11.61 -19.78 13.43
CA GLU A 881 -12.01 -18.49 14.01
C GLU A 881 -10.87 -17.73 14.73
N THR A 882 -10.18 -16.88 13.97
CA THR A 882 -9.11 -15.99 14.47
C THR A 882 -9.64 -14.76 15.19
N ASN A 883 -10.90 -14.37 15.00
CA ASN A 883 -11.45 -13.07 15.41
C ASN A 883 -11.97 -12.99 16.86
N LYS A 884 -11.98 -14.10 17.62
CA LYS A 884 -12.34 -14.05 19.05
C LYS A 884 -11.45 -13.07 19.82
N CYS A 885 -12.09 -12.15 20.56
CA CYS A 885 -11.49 -11.07 21.31
C CYS A 885 -10.78 -9.99 20.46
N ALA A 886 -11.06 -9.89 19.16
CA ALA A 886 -10.54 -8.82 18.30
C ALA A 886 -11.20 -7.47 18.63
N ALA A 887 -10.43 -6.38 18.63
CA ALA A 887 -10.93 -5.02 18.89
C ALA A 887 -11.55 -4.37 17.63
N SER A 888 -12.45 -5.09 16.96
CA SER A 888 -13.16 -4.64 15.75
C SER A 888 -14.56 -5.28 15.66
N SER A 889 -15.38 -4.86 14.70
CA SER A 889 -16.76 -5.38 14.52
C SER A 889 -16.86 -6.87 14.18
N GLU A 890 -15.73 -7.54 13.93
CA GLU A 890 -15.65 -8.98 13.70
C GLU A 890 -15.84 -9.82 14.97
N GLU A 891 -15.76 -9.19 16.15
CA GLU A 891 -16.18 -9.75 17.43
C GLU A 891 -17.60 -9.27 17.74
N ASN A 892 -18.58 -10.20 17.81
CA ASN A 892 -20.00 -9.86 18.04
C ASN A 892 -20.23 -9.14 19.39
N TYR A 893 -19.30 -9.21 20.34
CA TYR A 893 -19.34 -8.50 21.62
C TYR A 893 -18.48 -7.21 21.66
N TYR A 894 -18.02 -6.68 20.52
CA TYR A 894 -17.33 -5.40 20.42
C TYR A 894 -18.25 -4.17 20.45
N GLY A 895 -17.72 -3.03 20.92
CA GLY A 895 -18.44 -1.76 20.96
C GLY A 895 -19.57 -1.73 22.00
N TYR A 896 -20.38 -0.67 21.98
CA TYR A 896 -21.49 -0.49 22.93
C TYR A 896 -22.55 -1.59 22.81
N THR A 897 -23.05 -1.81 21.60
CA THR A 897 -24.06 -2.83 21.30
C THR A 897 -23.57 -4.24 21.62
N GLY A 898 -22.32 -4.57 21.29
CA GLY A 898 -21.74 -5.88 21.61
C GLY A 898 -21.52 -6.11 23.11
N ALA A 899 -21.08 -5.09 23.86
CA ALA A 899 -20.93 -5.18 25.31
C ALA A 899 -22.30 -5.36 26.00
N PHE A 900 -23.36 -4.70 25.53
CA PHE A 900 -24.72 -4.93 26.01
C PHE A 900 -25.25 -6.33 25.62
N ARG A 901 -24.99 -6.78 24.38
CA ARG A 901 -25.32 -8.14 23.92
C ARG A 901 -24.62 -9.23 24.74
N CYS A 902 -23.38 -8.99 25.17
CA CYS A 902 -22.63 -9.87 26.08
C CYS A 902 -23.28 -10.01 27.47
N LEU A 903 -23.92 -8.94 27.98
CA LEU A 903 -24.75 -9.02 29.21
C LEU A 903 -26.06 -9.79 28.95
N VAL A 904 -26.69 -9.63 27.77
CA VAL A 904 -27.93 -10.33 27.41
C VAL A 904 -27.69 -11.83 27.18
N GLU A 905 -26.89 -12.19 26.19
CA GLU A 905 -26.66 -13.56 25.71
C GLU A 905 -25.35 -14.18 26.21
N GLY A 906 -24.28 -13.39 26.32
CA GLY A 906 -22.90 -13.86 26.57
C GLY A 906 -22.61 -14.34 28.00
N GLY A 907 -23.60 -14.33 28.89
CA GLY A 907 -23.44 -14.75 30.28
C GLY A 907 -22.59 -13.79 31.13
N GLY A 908 -22.47 -12.52 30.74
CA GLY A 908 -21.97 -11.47 31.62
C GLY A 908 -22.95 -11.10 32.73
N ASP A 909 -22.44 -10.66 33.87
CA ASP A 909 -23.21 -10.14 35.00
C ASP A 909 -23.42 -8.62 34.89
N VAL A 910 -22.44 -7.90 34.33
CA VAL A 910 -22.41 -6.44 34.14
C VAL A 910 -21.86 -6.04 32.77
N ALA A 911 -22.43 -5.00 32.15
CA ALA A 911 -21.88 -4.35 30.95
C ALA A 911 -21.49 -2.89 31.23
N PHE A 912 -20.33 -2.48 30.75
CA PHE A 912 -19.84 -1.10 30.84
C PHE A 912 -20.01 -0.39 29.49
N VAL A 913 -20.93 0.58 29.43
CA VAL A 913 -21.42 1.20 28.18
C VAL A 913 -21.77 2.69 28.39
N LYS A 914 -22.21 3.39 27.33
CA LYS A 914 -22.84 4.72 27.45
C LYS A 914 -24.31 4.58 27.86
N HIS A 915 -24.84 5.59 28.55
CA HIS A 915 -26.22 5.58 29.07
C HIS A 915 -27.31 5.28 28.02
N THR A 916 -27.20 5.82 26.80
CA THR A 916 -28.19 5.60 25.73
C THR A 916 -28.26 4.15 25.22
N THR A 917 -27.25 3.32 25.47
CA THR A 917 -27.12 1.98 24.85
C THR A 917 -28.23 1.01 25.22
N VAL A 918 -28.86 1.15 26.39
CA VAL A 918 -30.03 0.31 26.75
C VAL A 918 -31.24 0.73 25.91
N GLU A 919 -31.51 2.02 25.76
CA GLU A 919 -32.63 2.55 24.99
C GLU A 919 -32.47 2.25 23.49
N GLU A 920 -31.25 2.43 22.95
CA GLU A 920 -30.84 2.07 21.58
C GLU A 920 -31.08 0.58 21.24
N ASN A 921 -31.16 -0.30 22.24
CA ASN A 921 -31.22 -1.76 22.06
C ASN A 921 -32.42 -2.43 22.74
N THR A 922 -33.43 -1.66 23.13
CA THR A 922 -34.67 -2.19 23.74
C THR A 922 -35.90 -1.48 23.16
N GLY A 923 -37.11 -1.94 23.51
CA GLY A 923 -38.36 -1.29 23.09
C GLY A 923 -38.68 -1.39 21.59
N GLY A 924 -37.95 -2.22 20.84
CA GLY A 924 -38.06 -2.37 19.40
C GLY A 924 -37.10 -1.50 18.57
N HIS A 925 -36.28 -0.64 19.18
CA HIS A 925 -35.33 0.22 18.45
C HIS A 925 -34.22 -0.57 17.72
N ASN A 926 -33.86 -1.76 18.22
CA ASN A 926 -32.98 -2.69 17.52
C ASN A 926 -33.79 -3.92 17.04
N PRO A 927 -33.92 -4.15 15.72
CA PRO A 927 -34.72 -5.24 15.16
C PRO A 927 -34.02 -6.61 15.20
N ALA A 928 -32.75 -6.70 15.62
CA ALA A 928 -32.02 -7.97 15.65
C ALA A 928 -32.65 -8.99 16.61
N ASP A 929 -32.54 -10.28 16.29
CA ASP A 929 -33.26 -11.36 17.00
C ASP A 929 -33.02 -11.41 18.52
N TRP A 930 -31.82 -11.03 18.97
CA TRP A 930 -31.43 -10.98 20.38
C TRP A 930 -31.98 -9.76 21.14
N ALA A 931 -32.37 -8.69 20.43
CA ALA A 931 -32.73 -7.39 21.00
C ALA A 931 -34.22 -7.05 20.87
N LYS A 932 -34.87 -7.49 19.80
CA LYS A 932 -36.25 -7.10 19.39
C LYS A 932 -37.34 -7.22 20.47
N ASN A 933 -37.16 -8.10 21.46
CA ASN A 933 -38.12 -8.38 22.53
C ASN A 933 -37.72 -7.78 23.90
N LEU A 934 -36.54 -7.17 24.03
CA LEU A 934 -36.03 -6.64 25.30
C LEU A 934 -36.70 -5.32 25.69
N LYS A 935 -36.88 -5.07 26.98
CA LYS A 935 -37.40 -3.79 27.49
C LYS A 935 -36.37 -3.10 28.39
N ALA A 936 -36.31 -1.77 28.33
CA ALA A 936 -35.48 -0.95 29.21
C ALA A 936 -35.76 -1.23 30.71
N SER A 937 -37.00 -1.61 31.03
CA SER A 937 -37.48 -2.00 32.37
C SER A 937 -36.79 -3.21 32.99
N ASP A 938 -36.07 -4.00 32.19
CA ASP A 938 -35.51 -5.30 32.55
C ASP A 938 -34.04 -5.17 33.00
N PHE A 939 -33.51 -3.94 32.98
CA PHE A 939 -32.14 -3.57 33.32
C PHE A 939 -32.13 -2.48 34.40
N MET A 940 -30.99 -2.35 35.09
CA MET A 940 -30.73 -1.30 36.08
C MET A 940 -29.29 -0.82 35.97
N LEU A 941 -29.02 0.39 36.46
CA LEU A 941 -27.67 0.95 36.58
C LEU A 941 -27.12 0.66 37.97
N LEU A 942 -25.81 0.43 38.09
CA LEU A 942 -25.10 0.41 39.37
C LEU A 942 -24.61 1.81 39.73
N CYS A 943 -24.83 2.25 40.96
CA CYS A 943 -24.47 3.59 41.42
C CYS A 943 -23.30 3.49 42.42
N PRO A 944 -22.05 3.87 42.07
CA PRO A 944 -20.90 3.74 42.97
C PRO A 944 -20.96 4.68 44.18
N SER A 945 -21.66 5.81 44.05
CA SER A 945 -21.71 6.90 45.04
C SER A 945 -23.12 7.45 45.28
N GLY A 946 -24.16 6.71 44.87
CA GLY A 946 -25.56 7.10 45.06
C GLY A 946 -26.14 6.65 46.42
N PRO A 947 -27.25 7.26 46.89
CA PRO A 947 -27.94 6.83 48.11
C PRO A 947 -28.64 5.47 47.96
N ALA A 948 -29.02 5.10 46.73
CA ALA A 948 -29.40 3.75 46.35
C ALA A 948 -28.22 3.09 45.60
N ALA A 949 -28.00 1.80 45.83
CA ALA A 949 -26.92 1.05 45.18
C ALA A 949 -27.18 0.77 43.68
N THR A 950 -28.45 0.85 43.27
CA THR A 950 -28.90 0.71 41.88
C THR A 950 -30.01 1.72 41.56
N ALA A 951 -30.17 2.04 40.28
CA ALA A 951 -31.18 2.97 39.77
C ALA A 951 -31.80 2.48 38.45
N ALA A 952 -32.90 3.11 38.02
CA ALA A 952 -33.47 2.88 36.69
C ALA A 952 -32.59 3.50 35.59
N VAL A 953 -32.73 3.03 34.34
CA VAL A 953 -31.80 3.38 33.24
C VAL A 953 -31.94 4.82 32.72
N ASP A 954 -33.10 5.43 32.92
CA ASP A 954 -33.41 6.85 32.71
C ASP A 954 -32.76 7.77 33.76
N GLN A 955 -32.46 7.25 34.95
CA GLN A 955 -31.84 7.98 36.06
C GLN A 955 -30.30 8.11 35.93
N TYR A 956 -29.75 7.94 34.73
CA TYR A 956 -28.31 7.97 34.46
C TYR A 956 -27.63 9.27 34.90
N LYS A 957 -28.33 10.42 34.87
CA LYS A 957 -27.77 11.72 35.31
C LYS A 957 -27.37 11.72 36.79
N THR A 958 -28.06 10.94 37.63
CA THR A 958 -27.78 10.78 39.07
C THR A 958 -27.12 9.43 39.41
N CYS A 959 -27.14 8.45 38.52
CA CYS A 959 -26.49 7.15 38.69
C CYS A 959 -25.61 6.80 37.47
N ASN A 960 -24.34 7.18 37.54
CA ASN A 960 -23.32 6.89 36.52
C ASN A 960 -21.95 6.68 37.17
N LEU A 961 -20.97 6.29 36.35
CA LEU A 961 -19.57 6.15 36.75
C LEU A 961 -18.79 7.46 36.56
N ALA A 962 -19.08 8.17 35.46
CA ALA A 962 -18.58 9.51 35.14
C ALA A 962 -19.40 10.14 33.99
N GLN A 963 -19.45 11.47 33.96
CA GLN A 963 -19.66 12.22 32.72
C GLN A 963 -18.32 12.33 31.97
N VAL A 964 -18.33 12.11 30.66
CA VAL A 964 -17.13 12.05 29.81
C VAL A 964 -17.33 12.79 28.48
N PRO A 965 -16.25 13.26 27.82
CA PRO A 965 -16.34 13.91 26.51
C PRO A 965 -16.96 13.00 25.45
N SER A 966 -17.74 13.57 24.54
CA SER A 966 -18.30 12.84 23.39
C SER A 966 -17.25 12.24 22.46
N HIS A 967 -17.72 11.30 21.64
CA HIS A 967 -16.99 10.87 20.46
C HIS A 967 -16.78 12.04 19.49
N GLY A 968 -15.72 11.98 18.70
CA GLY A 968 -15.23 13.12 17.93
C GLY A 968 -14.58 12.75 16.61
N VAL A 969 -14.84 13.59 15.60
CA VAL A 969 -14.32 13.43 14.24
C VAL A 969 -12.88 13.92 14.22
N MET A 970 -11.92 13.00 14.10
CA MET A 970 -10.50 13.29 14.03
C MET A 970 -10.02 13.41 12.58
N VAL A 971 -9.25 14.47 12.32
CA VAL A 971 -8.84 14.91 10.97
C VAL A 971 -7.38 15.36 10.98
N ARG A 972 -6.76 15.53 9.81
CA ARG A 972 -5.50 16.28 9.71
C ARG A 972 -5.74 17.78 9.90
N PRO A 973 -4.76 18.56 10.37
CA PRO A 973 -4.87 20.02 10.47
C PRO A 973 -5.35 20.69 9.18
N GLU A 974 -4.86 20.25 8.01
CA GLU A 974 -5.27 20.80 6.72
C GLU A 974 -6.69 20.43 6.27
N SER A 975 -7.19 19.23 6.61
CA SER A 975 -8.52 18.80 6.15
C SER A 975 -9.65 19.34 7.04
N ARG A 976 -9.33 19.90 8.22
CA ARG A 976 -10.32 20.35 9.21
C ARG A 976 -11.40 21.28 8.65
N SER A 977 -11.03 22.35 7.95
CA SER A 977 -12.02 23.31 7.42
C SER A 977 -12.91 22.68 6.33
N LYS A 978 -12.36 21.80 5.49
CA LYS A 978 -13.09 21.02 4.47
C LYS A 978 -14.10 20.08 5.14
N VAL A 979 -13.67 19.32 6.13
CA VAL A 979 -14.51 18.33 6.84
C VAL A 979 -15.61 19.01 7.67
N ILE A 980 -15.33 20.13 8.33
CA ILE A 980 -16.34 20.90 9.06
C ILE A 980 -17.39 21.48 8.11
N ALA A 981 -16.98 22.07 6.97
CA ALA A 981 -17.92 22.58 5.98
C ALA A 981 -18.82 21.45 5.43
N PHE A 982 -18.21 20.31 5.07
CA PHE A 982 -18.92 19.13 4.59
C PHE A 982 -19.93 18.57 5.60
N LEU A 983 -19.53 18.34 6.86
CA LEU A 983 -20.44 17.79 7.88
C LEU A 983 -21.60 18.74 8.18
N ASN A 984 -21.37 20.06 8.18
CA ASN A 984 -22.45 21.05 8.29
C ASN A 984 -23.42 21.02 7.08
N GLU A 985 -22.96 20.66 5.88
CA GLU A 985 -23.80 20.43 4.69
C GLU A 985 -24.57 19.08 4.72
N GLN A 986 -24.30 18.17 5.67
CA GLN A 986 -24.84 16.80 5.68
C GLN A 986 -25.68 16.43 6.91
N GLN A 987 -25.65 17.23 7.99
CA GLN A 987 -26.35 16.95 9.25
C GLN A 987 -27.79 17.54 9.33
N VAL A 988 -28.41 17.86 8.18
CA VAL A 988 -29.65 18.65 8.05
C VAL A 988 -30.80 17.83 7.49
#